data_AF-A0A1I8M2F1-F1
#
_entry.id   AF-A0A1I8M2F1-F1
#
_cell.length_a   1.000
_cell.length_b   1.000
_cell.length_c   1.000
_cell.angle_alpha   90.00
_cell.angle_beta   90.00
_cell.angle_gamma   90.00
#
_symmetry.space_group_name_H-M   'P 1'
#
loop_
_entity.id
_entity.type
_entity.pdbx_description
1 polymer ?
#
loop_
_entity_poly.entity_id
_entity_poly.type
_entity_poly.pdbx_seq_one_letter_code
_entity_poly.pdbx_strand_id
1 'polypeptide(L)'
;MDTSSQGQKQTLESLSKEEIINKYKGLLGIAKKAKQAKDEMLEENRKLKEQLQQCETQKEADKNALLTMKEMLEAYTEHKLQLTTQLSELEKRRKHDTEQLEKLSIENESLKRQLDRLNEDNDSLLRDIENMECQLQQVSGLGKEQKQHLVLLEQEINQLREAEAKNKELIVKNNELNKSLNELKEKYSFVKEINTEQRHKFNALKDRFIEVHKKVKKLKECKRILLETQHEYADSVSQWQIEIIKASKLLCQELDSLKLENTKLLEKLKDQKPMDGIIAKVGMLMELSERVKHEYNNVTTENTELKAKLSKANMVLPFRASNICEEKINKLLKLSKLAMVEYQNLKDAHENIAPENNASDSLSQYIVPKLEILNNLADRAKNEYLQKSQELSQLREEKETLKNVRVNKEDTESMGICKDCEENILIIEKLKEDIETTHGSHQKAMENILELKVELEKNKKSANDYQQMYHQKEREHYELLDEMRELNEALKARGDLISRQQEEQQLLKAELKATSDKLETIQRDLNAKEEELKQHHEKLENLTKTNEESGQKLEKLETTNGLNEEKLRILNTELEMLRSSQNNADVLDNQSEVLSTSTISRADELQRLKDVEDSFEEKYNKLRAIAAKLKKKLQDEVSVKQDLEREIDQMKSNENEASTQIKDLQKRIDDLDMQLLEKQKLNDTLKSENQKLKSSRKQANVLNLEIEAAEKSLTEVNNKLAKRTTELDNAQEQIKTKDLTINQLRKEIELLESSKAAETKHSQELKDQIDHLQKTLKDSLHSKQQALEKCKILEQDVENLKIELETVKVELSKATGSLEQSLSTLKNEKELLTEQLSAKQTQLSEFEQKLKHAERANEDLRVEYLDYKVKAQAVLRKNQNRDSTKEHELEEEIVTLRATETNLRTTVETLTTKVQTLEKEKEHLGEEQQQFKQRCNELMQLVDEVRKQNDSLNRELQQHIKQQNDILKQHRQQIETMDECHKDQVKALNANHQRQLEQLRRDLAERNLHLPTATMGSTNATTTTNYSLMEREDAEGSEEAAETLASLAASRKISNASSKRSHDFMPLDELLNTPINAINSETLINTALNIPDNLNNNSDLLQLELNSTKERLQKQESRVRHLTALLAENEQDLAKLTQMNDMLKEELRRQERSAEREQHLHNSEYVKNVILKFLTLNNADEKTRLVPVLNTLLKLSRTETEMLNCVAKGQKVADTSQQRSGGWGNFLPWGSGNGSNSSNN
;
A
#
# COMPACT_ATOMS: atom_id res chain seq x y z
N MET A 1 -60.86 142.68 -88.86
CA MET A 1 -60.47 143.08 -90.23
C MET A 1 -61.69 142.82 -91.10
N ASP A 2 -62.61 143.76 -91.31
CA ASP A 2 -62.50 145.03 -92.07
C ASP A 2 -61.94 144.85 -93.48
N THR A 3 -62.72 145.24 -94.50
CA THR A 3 -62.39 146.25 -95.53
C THR A 3 -63.42 146.33 -96.67
N SER A 4 -63.41 147.48 -97.37
CA SER A 4 -64.43 148.09 -98.23
C SER A 4 -64.24 147.89 -99.76
N SER A 5 -65.32 148.10 -100.55
CA SER A 5 -65.44 148.58 -101.98
C SER A 5 -64.90 147.70 -103.16
N GLN A 6 -65.39 147.66 -104.43
CA GLN A 6 -66.44 148.33 -105.25
C GLN A 6 -66.72 147.51 -106.56
N GLY A 7 -67.90 147.64 -107.22
CA GLY A 7 -68.19 147.14 -108.59
C GLY A 7 -69.69 147.12 -108.97
N GLN A 8 -70.10 147.84 -110.02
CA GLN A 8 -71.50 148.24 -110.32
C GLN A 8 -72.34 147.25 -111.14
N LYS A 9 -73.68 147.35 -110.97
CA LYS A 9 -74.75 146.78 -111.81
C LYS A 9 -74.39 146.88 -113.29
N GLN A 10 -74.40 145.75 -113.98
CA GLN A 10 -74.72 145.73 -115.41
C GLN A 10 -76.22 145.98 -115.56
N THR A 11 -76.59 146.95 -116.39
CA THR A 11 -77.65 146.65 -117.35
C THR A 11 -77.15 145.46 -118.16
N LEU A 12 -77.81 144.32 -117.92
CA LEU A 12 -77.57 142.98 -118.43
C LEU A 12 -77.78 142.85 -119.96
N GLU A 13 -77.46 143.91 -120.71
CA GLU A 13 -77.54 143.99 -122.17
C GLU A 13 -76.19 144.25 -122.87
N SER A 14 -75.05 144.23 -122.15
CA SER A 14 -73.74 144.45 -122.81
C SER A 14 -72.56 143.54 -122.41
N LEU A 15 -72.66 142.50 -121.56
CA LEU A 15 -71.47 141.74 -121.10
C LEU A 15 -71.64 140.21 -120.88
N SER A 16 -70.50 139.51 -120.85
CA SER A 16 -70.32 138.15 -121.36
C SER A 16 -70.62 137.01 -120.37
N LYS A 17 -70.87 135.85 -120.98
CA LYS A 17 -71.25 134.57 -120.37
C LYS A 17 -70.28 134.05 -119.29
N GLU A 18 -69.07 134.60 -119.20
CA GLU A 18 -68.06 134.14 -118.23
C GLU A 18 -68.29 134.65 -116.79
N GLU A 19 -68.92 135.80 -116.59
CA GLU A 19 -68.99 136.41 -115.25
C GLU A 19 -70.06 135.76 -114.33
N ILE A 20 -71.16 135.24 -114.89
CA ILE A 20 -72.26 134.61 -114.11
C ILE A 20 -71.83 133.27 -113.50
N ILE A 21 -71.04 132.50 -114.22
CA ILE A 21 -70.59 131.17 -113.79
C ILE A 21 -69.68 131.28 -112.55
N ASN A 22 -68.90 132.35 -112.45
CA ASN A 22 -67.99 132.56 -111.33
C ASN A 22 -68.72 132.85 -110.01
N LYS A 23 -69.85 133.58 -110.03
CA LYS A 23 -70.63 133.82 -108.81
C LYS A 23 -71.29 132.57 -108.24
N TYR A 24 -71.83 131.68 -109.08
CA TYR A 24 -72.44 130.43 -108.62
C TYR A 24 -71.42 129.44 -108.05
N LYS A 25 -70.18 129.44 -108.56
CA LYS A 25 -69.07 128.68 -107.95
C LYS A 25 -68.70 129.16 -106.55
N GLY A 26 -68.77 130.47 -106.30
CA GLY A 26 -68.48 131.06 -104.98
C GLY A 26 -69.44 130.60 -103.88
N LEU A 27 -70.74 130.60 -104.14
CA LEU A 27 -71.77 130.14 -103.18
C LEU A 27 -71.66 128.64 -102.86
N LEU A 28 -71.33 127.82 -103.85
CA LEU A 28 -71.13 126.38 -103.65
C LEU A 28 -69.90 126.09 -102.76
N GLY A 29 -68.87 126.93 -102.83
CA GLY A 29 -67.68 126.83 -101.98
C GLY A 29 -67.97 127.06 -100.49
N ILE A 30 -68.85 128.00 -100.16
CA ILE A 30 -69.20 128.32 -98.77
C ILE A 30 -70.03 127.20 -98.14
N ALA A 31 -71.00 126.64 -98.86
CA ALA A 31 -71.83 125.53 -98.37
C ALA A 31 -71.01 124.27 -98.08
N LYS A 32 -69.97 123.98 -98.91
CA LYS A 32 -69.05 122.87 -98.65
C LYS A 32 -68.26 123.05 -97.34
N LYS A 33 -67.78 124.26 -97.06
CA LYS A 33 -67.02 124.54 -95.83
C LYS A 33 -67.86 124.41 -94.56
N ALA A 34 -69.12 124.87 -94.58
CA ALA A 34 -70.00 124.75 -93.41
C ALA A 34 -70.36 123.28 -93.08
N LYS A 35 -70.54 122.43 -94.10
CA LYS A 35 -70.77 121.00 -93.90
C LYS A 35 -69.55 120.32 -93.26
N GLN A 36 -68.36 120.64 -93.74
CA GLN A 36 -67.12 120.09 -93.22
C GLN A 36 -66.91 120.41 -91.73
N ALA A 37 -67.15 121.66 -91.30
CA ALA A 37 -67.04 122.05 -89.89
C ALA A 37 -68.06 121.35 -88.98
N LYS A 38 -69.28 121.08 -89.47
CA LYS A 38 -70.29 120.33 -88.70
C LYS A 38 -69.88 118.88 -88.49
N ASP A 39 -69.35 118.25 -89.55
CA ASP A 39 -68.91 116.86 -89.51
C ASP A 39 -67.71 116.69 -88.55
N GLU A 40 -66.80 117.67 -88.51
CA GLU A 40 -65.67 117.70 -87.57
C GLU A 40 -66.12 117.78 -86.10
N MET A 41 -67.08 118.64 -85.77
CA MET A 41 -67.58 118.77 -84.38
C MET A 41 -68.35 117.53 -83.89
N LEU A 42 -69.03 116.81 -84.78
CA LEU A 42 -69.72 115.57 -84.42
C LEU A 42 -68.71 114.44 -84.11
N GLU A 43 -67.61 114.38 -84.84
CA GLU A 43 -66.56 113.39 -84.61
C GLU A 43 -65.84 113.64 -83.27
N GLU A 44 -65.59 114.90 -82.90
CA GLU A 44 -65.05 115.24 -81.58
C GLU A 44 -65.98 114.83 -80.43
N ASN A 45 -67.29 115.05 -80.58
CA ASN A 45 -68.27 114.67 -79.56
C ASN A 45 -68.35 113.14 -79.40
N ARG A 46 -68.17 112.38 -80.49
CA ARG A 46 -68.10 110.91 -80.44
C ARG A 46 -66.86 110.46 -79.66
N LYS A 47 -65.69 111.04 -79.93
CA LYS A 47 -64.43 110.70 -79.24
C LYS A 47 -64.49 110.93 -77.72
N LEU A 48 -65.09 112.02 -77.26
CA LEU A 48 -65.18 112.31 -75.82
C LEU A 48 -66.07 111.30 -75.07
N LYS A 49 -67.15 110.81 -75.69
CA LYS A 49 -67.99 109.76 -75.10
C LYS A 49 -67.27 108.42 -75.01
N GLU A 50 -66.52 108.05 -76.04
CA GLU A 50 -65.70 106.82 -76.04
C GLU A 50 -64.65 106.86 -74.92
N GLN A 51 -64.02 108.00 -74.65
CA GLN A 51 -63.06 108.14 -73.55
C GLN A 51 -63.70 108.02 -72.16
N LEU A 52 -64.90 108.59 -71.97
CA LEU A 52 -65.60 108.53 -70.68
C LEU A 52 -65.99 107.07 -70.33
N GLN A 53 -66.47 106.31 -71.33
CA GLN A 53 -66.81 104.91 -71.16
C GLN A 53 -65.59 104.04 -70.83
N GLN A 54 -64.43 104.32 -71.44
CA GLN A 54 -63.19 103.64 -71.09
C GLN A 54 -62.78 103.88 -69.64
N CYS A 55 -62.87 105.12 -69.14
CA CYS A 55 -62.54 105.42 -67.74
C CYS A 55 -63.45 104.67 -66.73
N GLU A 56 -64.74 104.54 -67.00
CA GLU A 56 -65.65 103.78 -66.11
C GLU A 56 -65.31 102.29 -66.10
N THR A 57 -65.05 101.69 -67.28
CA THR A 57 -64.64 100.27 -67.35
C THR A 57 -63.34 99.99 -66.61
N GLN A 58 -62.38 100.93 -66.63
CA GLN A 58 -61.12 100.79 -65.91
C GLN A 58 -61.33 100.81 -64.39
N LYS A 59 -62.20 101.69 -63.88
CA LYS A 59 -62.48 101.80 -62.44
C LYS A 59 -63.15 100.54 -61.88
N GLU A 60 -64.03 99.91 -62.65
CA GLU A 60 -64.68 98.64 -62.27
C GLU A 60 -63.65 97.49 -62.23
N ALA A 61 -62.73 97.45 -63.20
CA ALA A 61 -61.64 96.48 -63.24
C ALA A 61 -60.70 96.60 -62.03
N ASP A 62 -60.29 97.82 -61.67
CA ASP A 62 -59.40 98.07 -60.54
C ASP A 62 -60.04 97.66 -59.20
N LYS A 63 -61.35 97.88 -59.04
CA LYS A 63 -62.09 97.45 -57.84
C LYS A 63 -62.12 95.93 -57.68
N ASN A 64 -62.33 95.20 -58.77
CA ASN A 64 -62.33 93.73 -58.77
C ASN A 64 -60.91 93.17 -58.52
N ALA A 65 -59.87 93.82 -59.03
CA ALA A 65 -58.48 93.45 -58.74
C ALA A 65 -58.12 93.61 -57.25
N LEU A 66 -58.62 94.66 -56.59
CA LEU A 66 -58.41 94.88 -55.15
C LEU A 66 -59.11 93.81 -54.29
N LEU A 67 -60.32 93.39 -54.67
CA LEU A 67 -61.06 92.36 -53.93
C LEU A 67 -60.34 91.00 -54.01
N THR A 68 -59.93 90.59 -55.21
CA THR A 68 -59.18 89.34 -55.41
C THR A 68 -57.85 89.34 -54.66
N MET A 69 -57.15 90.48 -54.60
CA MET A 69 -55.92 90.57 -53.82
C MET A 69 -56.15 90.39 -52.32
N LYS A 70 -57.27 90.92 -51.79
CA LYS A 70 -57.64 90.75 -50.37
C LYS A 70 -57.96 89.30 -50.03
N GLU A 71 -58.75 88.63 -50.87
CA GLU A 71 -59.10 87.21 -50.68
C GLU A 71 -57.86 86.31 -50.74
N MET A 72 -56.92 86.57 -51.65
CA MET A 72 -55.64 85.86 -51.70
C MET A 72 -54.83 86.07 -50.41
N LEU A 73 -54.78 87.30 -49.89
CA LEU A 73 -54.04 87.62 -48.67
C LEU A 73 -54.63 86.90 -47.45
N GLU A 74 -55.96 86.87 -47.33
CA GLU A 74 -56.66 86.10 -46.29
C GLU A 74 -56.35 84.60 -46.40
N ALA A 75 -56.43 84.01 -47.60
CA ALA A 75 -56.08 82.61 -47.83
C ALA A 75 -54.60 82.30 -47.50
N TYR A 76 -53.67 83.18 -47.86
CA TYR A 76 -52.26 83.04 -47.50
C TYR A 76 -52.03 83.14 -45.99
N THR A 77 -52.76 84.01 -45.28
CA THR A 77 -52.66 84.11 -43.82
C THR A 77 -53.20 82.88 -43.12
N GLU A 78 -54.32 82.32 -43.60
CA GLU A 78 -54.89 81.08 -43.06
C GLU A 78 -53.95 79.89 -43.30
N HIS A 79 -53.41 79.75 -44.51
CA HIS A 79 -52.44 78.71 -44.83
C HIS A 79 -51.15 78.84 -43.99
N LYS A 80 -50.66 80.06 -43.78
CA LYS A 80 -49.50 80.30 -42.90
C LYS A 80 -49.80 79.93 -41.44
N LEU A 81 -51.01 80.19 -40.96
CA LEU A 81 -51.43 79.80 -39.62
C LEU A 81 -51.49 78.28 -39.48
N GLN A 82 -52.08 77.58 -40.46
CA GLN A 82 -52.12 76.11 -40.50
C GLN A 82 -50.73 75.48 -40.52
N LEU A 83 -49.81 76.01 -41.33
CA LEU A 83 -48.40 75.59 -41.34
C LEU A 83 -47.73 75.83 -39.97
N THR A 84 -48.02 76.97 -39.33
CA THR A 84 -47.46 77.31 -38.02
C THR A 84 -47.98 76.37 -36.93
N THR A 85 -49.27 76.01 -36.96
CA THR A 85 -49.85 75.04 -36.01
C THR A 85 -49.28 73.63 -36.24
N GLN A 86 -49.14 73.20 -37.49
CA GLN A 86 -48.52 71.91 -37.82
C GLN A 86 -47.05 71.86 -37.38
N LEU A 87 -46.28 72.93 -37.58
CA LEU A 87 -44.91 73.00 -37.08
C LEU A 87 -44.86 72.91 -35.55
N SER A 88 -45.77 73.58 -34.84
CA SER A 88 -45.84 73.49 -33.38
C SER A 88 -46.21 72.08 -32.89
N GLU A 89 -47.12 71.40 -33.59
CA GLU A 89 -47.49 70.00 -33.29
C GLU A 89 -46.33 69.03 -33.56
N LEU A 90 -45.63 69.21 -34.69
CA LEU A 90 -44.43 68.42 -35.01
C LEU A 90 -43.29 68.68 -34.02
N GLU A 91 -43.10 69.91 -33.56
CA GLU A 91 -42.12 70.22 -32.51
C GLU A 91 -42.48 69.56 -31.17
N LYS A 92 -43.77 69.56 -30.80
CA LYS A 92 -44.24 68.84 -29.61
C LYS A 92 -44.03 67.33 -29.75
N ARG A 93 -44.33 66.76 -30.93
CA ARG A 93 -44.11 65.33 -31.19
C ARG A 93 -42.63 64.99 -31.13
N ARG A 94 -41.77 65.80 -31.75
CA ARG A 94 -40.31 65.64 -31.68
C ARG A 94 -39.82 65.68 -30.24
N LYS A 95 -40.31 66.60 -29.39
CA LYS A 95 -39.97 66.64 -27.96
C LYS A 95 -40.41 65.38 -27.22
N HIS A 96 -41.63 64.92 -27.48
CA HIS A 96 -42.13 63.69 -26.86
C HIS A 96 -41.30 62.46 -27.27
N ASP A 97 -40.98 62.34 -28.56
CA ASP A 97 -40.17 61.24 -29.08
C ASP A 97 -38.73 61.31 -28.52
N THR A 98 -38.15 62.51 -28.33
CA THR A 98 -36.85 62.66 -27.66
C THR A 98 -36.88 62.25 -26.19
N GLU A 99 -37.94 62.61 -25.46
CA GLU A 99 -38.12 62.19 -24.06
C GLU A 99 -38.33 60.67 -23.95
N GLN A 100 -39.04 60.06 -24.91
CA GLN A 100 -39.18 58.59 -24.97
C GLN A 100 -37.85 57.91 -25.28
N LEU A 101 -37.06 58.43 -26.22
CA LEU A 101 -35.73 57.92 -26.53
C LEU A 101 -34.78 58.02 -25.33
N GLU A 102 -34.84 59.11 -24.57
CA GLU A 102 -34.05 59.27 -23.35
C GLU A 102 -34.45 58.24 -22.28
N LYS A 103 -35.75 58.02 -22.08
CA LYS A 103 -36.25 56.96 -21.17
C LYS A 103 -35.79 55.57 -21.58
N LEU A 104 -35.92 55.23 -22.87
CA LEU A 104 -35.44 53.95 -23.40
C LEU A 104 -33.92 53.83 -23.32
N SER A 105 -33.18 54.93 -23.45
CA SER A 105 -31.73 54.94 -23.27
C SER A 105 -31.34 54.65 -21.82
N ILE A 106 -32.02 55.26 -20.86
CA ILE A 106 -31.81 55.00 -19.42
C ILE A 106 -32.17 53.55 -19.08
N GLU A 107 -33.28 53.04 -19.61
CA GLU A 107 -33.68 51.65 -19.42
C GLU A 107 -32.63 50.69 -19.99
N ASN A 108 -32.16 50.91 -21.22
CA ASN A 108 -31.08 50.12 -21.83
C ASN A 108 -29.79 50.19 -21.01
N GLU A 109 -29.42 51.36 -20.49
CA GLU A 109 -28.24 51.49 -19.64
C GLU A 109 -28.42 50.75 -18.31
N SER A 110 -29.63 50.78 -17.73
CA SER A 110 -29.96 50.04 -16.50
C SER A 110 -29.92 48.52 -16.71
N LEU A 111 -30.47 48.03 -17.82
CA LEU A 111 -30.45 46.62 -18.21
C LEU A 111 -29.02 46.17 -18.51
N LYS A 112 -28.21 47.03 -19.17
CA LYS A 112 -26.80 46.75 -19.40
C LYS A 112 -26.02 46.61 -18.09
N ARG A 113 -26.21 47.53 -17.13
CA ARG A 113 -25.61 47.41 -15.78
C ARG A 113 -26.10 46.18 -15.03
N GLN A 114 -27.34 45.73 -15.24
CA GLN A 114 -27.84 44.50 -14.64
C GLN A 114 -27.18 43.26 -15.27
N LEU A 115 -26.99 43.26 -16.58
CA LEU A 115 -26.32 42.18 -17.30
C LEU A 115 -24.83 42.11 -16.93
N ASP A 116 -24.16 43.27 -16.80
CA ASP A 116 -22.78 43.35 -16.33
C ASP A 116 -22.63 42.78 -14.91
N ARG A 117 -23.55 43.10 -13.98
CA ARG A 117 -23.58 42.49 -12.63
C ARG A 117 -23.79 40.98 -12.66
N LEU A 118 -24.73 40.50 -13.48
CA LEU A 118 -24.97 39.06 -13.61
C LEU A 118 -23.77 38.33 -14.23
N ASN A 119 -23.05 38.96 -15.16
CA ASN A 119 -21.80 38.42 -15.69
C ASN A 119 -20.70 38.39 -14.61
N GLU A 120 -20.54 39.45 -13.83
CA GLU A 120 -19.59 39.48 -12.70
C GLU A 120 -19.92 38.41 -11.65
N ASP A 121 -21.20 38.20 -11.33
CA ASP A 121 -21.66 37.15 -10.43
C ASP A 121 -21.38 35.75 -11.01
N ASN A 122 -21.65 35.53 -12.30
CA ASN A 122 -21.34 34.27 -12.98
C ASN A 122 -19.82 34.00 -13.04
N ASP A 123 -19.01 35.02 -13.28
CA ASP A 123 -17.54 34.93 -13.26
C ASP A 123 -17.03 34.67 -11.83
N SER A 124 -17.71 35.18 -10.80
CA SER A 124 -17.43 34.82 -9.41
C SER A 124 -17.78 33.36 -9.14
N LEU A 125 -18.95 32.90 -9.56
CA LEU A 125 -19.38 31.52 -9.37
C LEU A 125 -18.49 30.52 -10.13
N LEU A 126 -18.03 30.87 -11.33
CA LEU A 126 -17.07 30.06 -12.08
C LEU A 126 -15.75 29.94 -11.33
N ARG A 127 -15.24 31.04 -10.78
CA ARG A 127 -14.03 31.01 -9.92
C ARG A 127 -14.25 30.18 -8.65
N ASP A 128 -15.42 30.23 -8.04
CA ASP A 128 -15.74 29.41 -6.88
C ASP A 128 -15.83 27.91 -7.24
N ILE A 129 -16.38 27.58 -8.42
CA ILE A 129 -16.39 26.21 -8.95
C ILE A 129 -14.96 25.73 -9.24
N GLU A 130 -14.14 26.53 -9.91
CA GLU A 130 -12.72 26.22 -10.17
C GLU A 130 -11.95 26.01 -8.86
N ASN A 131 -12.19 26.86 -7.85
CA ASN A 131 -11.58 26.71 -6.53
C ASN A 131 -12.03 25.41 -5.84
N MET A 132 -13.32 25.06 -5.93
CA MET A 132 -13.86 23.80 -5.40
C MET A 132 -13.28 22.58 -6.15
N GLU A 133 -13.11 22.66 -7.47
CA GLU A 133 -12.47 21.61 -8.27
C GLU A 133 -11.00 21.44 -7.90
N CYS A 134 -10.25 22.53 -7.70
CA CYS A 134 -8.88 22.48 -7.19
C CYS A 134 -8.80 21.85 -5.79
N GLN A 135 -9.74 22.19 -4.89
CA GLN A 135 -9.82 21.56 -3.56
C GLN A 135 -10.15 20.06 -3.66
N LEU A 136 -11.08 19.67 -4.52
CA LEU A 136 -11.41 18.26 -4.78
C LEU A 136 -10.21 17.50 -5.36
N GLN A 137 -9.47 18.11 -6.30
CA GLN A 137 -8.24 17.54 -6.83
C GLN A 137 -7.17 17.38 -5.75
N GLN A 138 -6.99 18.36 -4.87
CA GLN A 138 -6.08 18.27 -3.74
C GLN A 138 -6.46 17.15 -2.77
N VAL A 139 -7.75 17.03 -2.42
CA VAL A 139 -8.27 15.94 -1.58
C VAL A 139 -8.08 14.59 -2.28
N SER A 140 -8.28 14.52 -3.60
CA SER A 140 -8.01 13.30 -4.37
C SER A 140 -6.52 12.94 -4.41
N GLY A 141 -5.65 13.95 -4.46
CA GLY A 141 -4.19 13.81 -4.37
C GLY A 141 -3.77 13.27 -3.02
N LEU A 142 -4.25 13.87 -1.93
CA LEU A 142 -4.06 13.38 -0.57
C LEU A 142 -4.62 11.96 -0.39
N GLY A 143 -5.76 11.64 -1.01
CA GLY A 143 -6.31 10.28 -0.99
C GLY A 143 -5.43 9.26 -1.72
N LYS A 144 -4.80 9.64 -2.84
CA LYS A 144 -3.83 8.80 -3.56
C LYS A 144 -2.55 8.61 -2.74
N GLU A 145 -2.05 9.67 -2.13
CA GLU A 145 -0.89 9.62 -1.22
C GLU A 145 -1.18 8.73 0.00
N GLN A 146 -2.35 8.88 0.63
CA GLN A 146 -2.77 8.01 1.73
C GLN A 146 -2.87 6.54 1.29
N LYS A 147 -3.38 6.27 0.09
CA LYS A 147 -3.40 4.90 -0.47
C LYS A 147 -1.99 4.36 -0.70
N GLN A 148 -1.07 5.17 -1.22
CA GLN A 148 0.34 4.79 -1.39
C GLN A 148 1.01 4.52 -0.04
N HIS A 149 0.78 5.37 0.96
CA HIS A 149 1.27 5.15 2.32
C HIS A 149 0.69 3.87 2.94
N LEU A 150 -0.58 3.55 2.69
CA LEU A 150 -1.19 2.33 3.18
C LEU A 150 -0.59 1.08 2.52
N VAL A 151 -0.30 1.14 1.21
CA VAL A 151 0.42 0.07 0.50
C VAL A 151 1.84 -0.10 1.03
N LEU A 152 2.57 0.99 1.28
CA LEU A 152 3.90 0.92 1.89
C LEU A 152 3.84 0.34 3.31
N LEU A 153 2.82 0.71 4.10
CA LEU A 153 2.62 0.16 5.43
C LEU A 153 2.26 -1.33 5.38
N GLU A 154 1.46 -1.76 4.41
CA GLU A 154 1.16 -3.18 4.16
C GLU A 154 2.43 -3.95 3.76
N GLN A 155 3.31 -3.36 2.94
CA GLN A 155 4.62 -3.93 2.61
C GLN A 155 5.52 -4.02 3.85
N GLU A 156 5.58 -3.00 4.68
CA GLU A 156 6.34 -3.03 5.96
C GLU A 156 5.78 -4.09 6.93
N ILE A 157 4.45 -4.20 7.04
CA ILE A 157 3.79 -5.23 7.86
C ILE A 157 4.12 -6.63 7.32
N ASN A 158 4.13 -6.82 6.00
CA ASN A 158 4.48 -8.11 5.39
C ASN A 158 5.96 -8.45 5.60
N GLN A 159 6.86 -7.48 5.49
CA GLN A 159 8.28 -7.68 5.84
C GLN A 159 8.46 -8.02 7.34
N LEU A 160 7.70 -7.37 8.23
CA LEU A 160 7.70 -7.71 9.66
C LEU A 160 7.16 -9.12 9.91
N ARG A 161 6.09 -9.54 9.23
CA ARG A 161 5.55 -10.90 9.32
C ARG A 161 6.54 -11.95 8.81
N GLU A 162 7.23 -11.68 7.71
CA GLU A 162 8.29 -12.55 7.21
C GLU A 162 9.46 -12.64 8.21
N ALA A 163 9.85 -11.51 8.81
CA ALA A 163 10.88 -11.48 9.85
C ALA A 163 10.44 -12.26 11.10
N GLU A 164 9.17 -12.15 11.51
CA GLU A 164 8.59 -12.92 12.61
C GLU A 164 8.54 -14.42 12.29
N ALA A 165 8.19 -14.81 11.06
CA ALA A 165 8.19 -16.20 10.62
C ALA A 165 9.62 -16.78 10.65
N LYS A 166 10.60 -16.04 10.11
CA LYS A 166 12.03 -16.40 10.18
C LYS A 166 12.51 -16.49 11.63
N ASN A 167 12.08 -15.60 12.52
CA ASN A 167 12.45 -15.64 13.93
C ASN A 167 11.83 -16.86 14.63
N LYS A 168 10.57 -17.21 14.33
CA LYS A 168 9.94 -18.46 14.82
C LYS A 168 10.69 -19.69 14.35
N GLU A 169 11.09 -19.76 13.08
CA GLU A 169 11.92 -20.85 12.57
C GLU A 169 13.27 -20.93 13.28
N LEU A 170 13.93 -19.79 13.51
CA LEU A 170 15.19 -19.74 14.24
C LEU A 170 15.01 -20.20 15.69
N ILE A 171 13.90 -19.86 16.35
CA ILE A 171 13.57 -20.36 17.69
C ILE A 171 13.38 -21.88 17.68
N VAL A 172 12.66 -22.43 16.71
CA VAL A 172 12.49 -23.89 16.57
C VAL A 172 13.85 -24.57 16.34
N LYS A 173 14.67 -24.08 15.41
CA LYS A 173 16.02 -24.58 15.16
C LYS A 173 16.92 -24.47 16.39
N ASN A 174 16.82 -23.38 17.16
CA ASN A 174 17.59 -23.20 18.40
C ASN A 174 17.13 -24.19 19.48
N ASN A 175 15.82 -24.46 19.58
CA ASN A 175 15.28 -25.47 20.49
C ASN A 175 15.75 -26.87 20.11
N GLU A 176 15.76 -27.21 18.82
CA GLU A 176 16.31 -28.47 18.31
C GLU A 176 17.81 -28.59 18.58
N LEU A 177 18.59 -27.54 18.31
CA LEU A 177 20.01 -27.49 18.64
C LEU A 177 20.27 -27.62 20.13
N ASN A 178 19.48 -26.98 20.99
CA ASN A 178 19.57 -27.12 22.44
C ASN A 178 19.24 -28.55 22.89
N LYS A 179 18.26 -29.19 22.25
CA LYS A 179 17.94 -30.60 22.50
C LYS A 179 19.12 -31.50 22.11
N SER A 180 19.67 -31.33 20.91
CA SER A 180 20.86 -32.09 20.47
C SER A 180 22.09 -31.81 21.34
N LEU A 181 22.27 -30.57 21.81
CA LEU A 181 23.35 -30.19 22.72
C LEU A 181 23.18 -30.86 24.09
N ASN A 182 21.94 -30.94 24.60
CA ASN A 182 21.65 -31.65 25.85
C ASN A 182 21.87 -33.15 25.70
N GLU A 183 21.41 -33.77 24.61
CA GLU A 183 21.70 -35.17 24.29
C GLU A 183 23.21 -35.42 24.18
N LEU A 184 23.97 -34.49 23.60
CA LEU A 184 25.42 -34.60 23.51
C LEU A 184 26.09 -34.43 24.89
N LYS A 185 25.58 -33.53 25.75
CA LYS A 185 26.04 -33.36 27.13
C LYS A 185 25.79 -34.63 27.95
N GLU A 186 24.64 -35.26 27.80
CA GLU A 186 24.32 -36.55 28.45
C GLU A 186 25.22 -37.67 27.95
N LYS A 187 25.47 -37.76 26.64
CA LYS A 187 26.44 -38.71 26.08
C LYS A 187 27.84 -38.43 26.62
N TYR A 188 28.24 -37.18 26.72
CA TYR A 188 29.55 -36.79 27.26
C TYR A 188 29.66 -37.11 28.75
N SER A 189 28.63 -36.87 29.56
CA SER A 189 28.65 -37.24 30.99
C SER A 189 28.71 -38.75 31.15
N PHE A 190 27.97 -39.51 30.35
CA PHE A 190 28.03 -40.97 30.35
C PHE A 190 29.44 -41.50 29.97
N VAL A 191 30.05 -40.94 28.91
CA VAL A 191 31.43 -41.29 28.53
C VAL A 191 32.42 -40.89 29.61
N LYS A 192 32.23 -39.74 30.27
CA LYS A 192 33.07 -39.29 31.39
C LYS A 192 32.97 -40.24 32.57
N GLU A 193 31.77 -40.69 32.93
CA GLU A 193 31.54 -41.70 33.98
C GLU A 193 32.25 -43.01 33.66
N ILE A 194 32.08 -43.54 32.43
CA ILE A 194 32.80 -44.74 31.98
C ILE A 194 34.31 -44.54 32.07
N ASN A 195 34.84 -43.39 31.64
CA ASN A 195 36.27 -43.10 31.72
C ASN A 195 36.76 -43.04 33.18
N THR A 196 35.99 -42.41 34.08
CA THR A 196 36.32 -42.40 35.51
C THR A 196 36.34 -43.81 36.10
N GLU A 197 35.37 -44.67 35.73
CA GLU A 197 35.30 -46.06 36.18
C GLU A 197 36.48 -46.88 35.62
N GLN A 198 36.82 -46.69 34.35
CA GLN A 198 38.00 -47.31 33.73
C GLN A 198 39.28 -46.84 34.41
N ARG A 199 39.40 -45.56 34.76
CA ARG A 199 40.54 -45.02 35.51
C ARG A 199 40.63 -45.62 36.92
N HIS A 200 39.49 -45.84 37.57
CA HIS A 200 39.45 -46.52 38.88
C HIS A 200 39.91 -47.98 38.74
N LYS A 201 39.42 -48.72 37.73
CA LYS A 201 39.87 -50.08 37.42
C LYS A 201 41.36 -50.14 37.10
N PHE A 202 41.87 -49.20 36.30
CA PHE A 202 43.30 -49.10 35.98
C PHE A 202 44.15 -48.78 37.21
N ASN A 203 43.71 -47.87 38.08
CA ASN A 203 44.40 -47.58 39.34
C ASN A 203 44.41 -48.79 40.27
N ALA A 204 43.31 -49.52 40.39
CA ALA A 204 43.27 -50.77 41.16
C ALA A 204 44.24 -51.83 40.60
N LEU A 205 44.31 -51.97 39.27
CA LEU A 205 45.30 -52.84 38.61
C LEU A 205 46.74 -52.36 38.87
N LYS A 206 47.00 -51.06 38.75
CA LYS A 206 48.30 -50.44 39.04
C LYS A 206 48.72 -50.71 40.49
N ASP A 207 47.83 -50.55 41.46
CA ASP A 207 48.11 -50.80 42.87
C ASP A 207 48.42 -52.28 43.11
N ARG A 208 47.70 -53.19 42.45
CA ARG A 208 48.01 -54.62 42.47
C ARG A 208 49.39 -54.92 41.86
N PHE A 209 49.77 -54.26 40.76
CA PHE A 209 51.11 -54.37 40.19
C PHE A 209 52.19 -53.82 41.13
N ILE A 210 51.94 -52.70 41.81
CA ILE A 210 52.85 -52.15 42.82
C ILE A 210 53.02 -53.14 43.97
N GLU A 211 51.95 -53.80 44.41
CA GLU A 211 52.03 -54.82 45.47
C GLU A 211 52.85 -56.03 45.02
N VAL A 212 52.63 -56.52 43.80
CA VAL A 212 53.45 -57.60 43.19
C VAL A 212 54.91 -57.17 43.10
N HIS A 213 55.19 -55.94 42.64
CA HIS A 213 56.55 -55.41 42.58
C HIS A 213 57.20 -55.35 43.98
N LYS A 214 56.47 -54.91 45.01
CA LYS A 214 56.95 -54.94 46.41
C LYS A 214 57.27 -56.36 46.88
N LYS A 215 56.41 -57.34 46.57
CA LYS A 215 56.64 -58.77 46.88
C LYS A 215 57.88 -59.31 46.15
N VAL A 216 58.05 -58.98 44.86
CA VAL A 216 59.25 -59.35 44.07
C VAL A 216 60.51 -58.70 44.63
N LYS A 217 60.45 -57.43 45.06
CA LYS A 217 61.60 -56.76 45.68
C LYS A 217 62.02 -57.44 46.98
N LYS A 218 61.06 -57.81 47.84
CA LYS A 218 61.32 -58.61 49.04
C LYS A 218 61.95 -59.97 48.69
N LEU A 219 61.44 -60.65 47.65
CA LEU A 219 61.99 -61.93 47.20
C LEU A 219 63.44 -61.80 46.70
N LYS A 220 63.74 -60.73 45.93
CA LYS A 220 65.10 -60.41 45.48
C LYS A 220 66.04 -60.14 46.67
N GLU A 221 65.54 -59.47 47.69
CA GLU A 221 66.31 -59.22 48.91
C GLU A 221 66.59 -60.52 49.69
N CYS A 222 65.58 -61.38 49.86
CA CYS A 222 65.78 -62.71 50.44
C CYS A 222 66.79 -63.53 49.63
N LYS A 223 66.74 -63.49 48.29
CA LYS A 223 67.71 -64.15 47.41
C LYS A 223 69.12 -63.57 47.61
N ARG A 224 69.28 -62.26 47.72
CA ARG A 224 70.57 -61.60 47.95
C ARG A 224 71.19 -62.08 49.26
N ILE A 225 70.42 -62.06 50.35
CA ILE A 225 70.87 -62.54 51.66
C ILE A 225 71.29 -64.01 51.58
N LEU A 226 70.51 -64.85 50.88
CA LEU A 226 70.85 -66.27 50.69
C LEU A 226 72.15 -66.48 49.88
N LEU A 227 72.41 -65.62 48.90
CA LEU A 227 73.65 -65.67 48.12
C LEU A 227 74.85 -65.17 48.92
N GLU A 228 74.67 -64.16 49.77
CA GLU A 228 75.72 -63.69 50.69
C GLU A 228 76.11 -64.78 51.68
N THR A 229 75.13 -65.45 52.31
CA THR A 229 75.43 -66.59 53.19
C THR A 229 76.08 -67.74 52.44
N GLN A 230 75.63 -68.05 51.21
CA GLN A 230 76.28 -69.06 50.36
C GLN A 230 77.73 -68.69 50.04
N HIS A 231 78.03 -67.42 49.78
CA HIS A 231 79.38 -66.96 49.48
C HIS A 231 80.30 -67.03 50.72
N GLU A 232 79.81 -66.61 51.89
CA GLU A 232 80.53 -66.74 53.16
C GLU A 232 80.87 -68.21 53.48
N TYR A 233 79.96 -69.14 53.22
CA TYR A 233 80.23 -70.58 53.34
C TYR A 233 81.27 -71.05 52.31
N ALA A 234 81.19 -70.61 51.05
CA ALA A 234 82.16 -70.98 50.01
C ALA A 234 83.58 -70.45 50.29
N ASP A 235 83.69 -69.24 50.84
CA ASP A 235 84.96 -68.64 51.26
C ASP A 235 85.56 -69.41 52.44
N SER A 236 84.73 -69.80 53.41
CA SER A 236 85.14 -70.65 54.53
C SER A 236 85.67 -72.01 54.06
N VAL A 237 85.00 -72.64 53.08
CA VAL A 237 85.47 -73.89 52.46
C VAL A 237 86.80 -73.70 51.72
N SER A 238 86.97 -72.58 51.03
CA SER A 238 88.21 -72.27 50.31
C SER A 238 89.39 -72.08 51.26
N GLN A 239 89.17 -71.45 52.42
CA GLN A 239 90.19 -71.33 53.47
C GLN A 239 90.59 -72.71 54.00
N TRP A 240 89.63 -73.59 54.29
CA TRP A 240 89.91 -74.97 54.70
C TRP A 240 90.71 -75.74 53.64
N GLN A 241 90.38 -75.57 52.35
CA GLN A 241 91.16 -76.17 51.25
C GLN A 241 92.62 -75.66 51.23
N ILE A 242 92.86 -74.37 51.46
CA ILE A 242 94.22 -73.81 51.50
C ILE A 242 95.01 -74.41 52.66
N GLU A 243 94.39 -74.56 53.84
CA GLU A 243 95.04 -75.18 55.00
C GLU A 243 95.38 -76.66 54.73
N ILE A 244 94.47 -77.41 54.11
CA ILE A 244 94.73 -78.80 53.68
C ILE A 244 95.86 -78.85 52.66
N ILE A 245 95.90 -77.94 51.68
CA ILE A 245 96.98 -77.89 50.67
C ILE A 245 98.31 -77.59 51.35
N LYS A 246 98.37 -76.65 52.31
CA LYS A 246 99.61 -76.36 53.06
C LYS A 246 100.11 -77.59 53.81
N ALA A 247 99.21 -78.31 54.49
CA ALA A 247 99.56 -79.57 55.16
C ALA A 247 100.06 -80.63 54.15
N SER A 248 99.42 -80.76 52.98
CA SER A 248 99.84 -81.71 51.95
C SER A 248 101.20 -81.38 51.32
N LYS A 249 101.52 -80.10 51.11
CA LYS A 249 102.80 -79.67 50.51
C LYS A 249 103.99 -79.99 51.42
N LEU A 250 103.83 -79.82 52.73
CA LEU A 250 104.84 -80.25 53.70
C LEU A 250 105.11 -81.75 53.58
N LEU A 251 104.06 -82.56 53.42
CA LEU A 251 104.18 -84.00 53.22
C LEU A 251 104.89 -84.36 51.89
N CYS A 252 104.58 -83.65 50.79
CA CYS A 252 105.21 -83.88 49.49
C CYS A 252 106.69 -83.49 49.46
N GLN A 253 107.12 -82.46 50.18
CA GLN A 253 108.55 -82.09 50.25
C GLN A 253 109.41 -83.20 50.85
N GLU A 254 108.92 -83.86 51.90
CA GLU A 254 109.57 -85.06 52.46
C GLU A 254 109.63 -86.20 51.43
N LEU A 255 108.59 -86.36 50.61
CA LEU A 255 108.51 -87.42 49.61
C LEU A 255 109.41 -87.19 48.39
N ASP A 256 109.57 -85.94 47.93
CA ASP A 256 110.43 -85.60 46.80
C ASP A 256 111.92 -85.68 47.16
N SER A 257 112.27 -85.43 48.42
CA SER A 257 113.61 -85.68 48.97
C SER A 257 114.03 -87.14 48.74
N LEU A 258 113.12 -88.08 48.99
CA LEU A 258 113.33 -89.52 48.77
C LEU A 258 113.37 -89.90 47.27
N LYS A 259 112.68 -89.15 46.39
CA LYS A 259 112.72 -89.40 44.93
C LYS A 259 113.99 -88.87 44.26
N LEU A 260 114.57 -87.78 44.76
CA LEU A 260 115.83 -87.23 44.25
C LEU A 260 116.99 -88.23 44.43
N GLU A 261 116.92 -89.05 45.48
CA GLU A 261 117.89 -90.14 45.69
C GLU A 261 117.74 -91.25 44.63
N ASN A 262 116.52 -91.56 44.21
CA ASN A 262 116.23 -92.55 43.16
C ASN A 262 116.61 -92.09 41.74
N THR A 263 116.54 -90.78 41.44
CA THR A 263 116.88 -90.26 40.10
C THR A 263 118.37 -90.26 39.81
N LYS A 264 119.24 -90.18 40.82
CA LYS A 264 120.69 -90.38 40.66
C LYS A 264 121.06 -91.79 40.16
N LEU A 265 120.17 -92.78 40.35
CA LEU A 265 120.36 -94.14 39.83
C LEU A 265 120.00 -94.26 38.33
N LEU A 266 119.15 -93.37 37.81
CA LEU A 266 118.68 -93.36 36.41
C LEU A 266 119.62 -92.62 35.44
N GLU A 267 120.60 -91.86 35.94
CA GLU A 267 121.54 -91.06 35.13
C GLU A 267 122.69 -91.86 34.48
N LYS A 268 122.69 -93.21 34.61
CA LYS A 268 123.75 -94.09 34.08
C LYS A 268 123.44 -94.80 32.77
N LEU A 269 122.27 -94.62 32.15
CA LEU A 269 121.90 -95.38 30.94
C LEU A 269 121.22 -94.53 29.85
N LYS A 270 122.02 -94.26 28.80
CA LYS A 270 121.69 -94.09 27.37
C LYS A 270 121.36 -92.69 26.84
N ASP A 271 122.34 -92.18 26.08
CA ASP A 271 122.34 -91.01 25.21
C ASP A 271 122.32 -91.39 23.70
N GLN A 272 121.62 -90.59 22.86
CA GLN A 272 121.78 -90.26 21.40
C GLN A 272 120.92 -90.89 20.22
N LYS A 273 119.85 -90.14 19.83
CA LYS A 273 119.19 -89.60 18.56
C LYS A 273 119.72 -89.86 17.08
N PRO A 274 119.10 -89.33 15.96
CA PRO A 274 117.68 -89.10 15.46
C PRO A 274 117.42 -89.19 13.89
N MET A 275 116.17 -89.01 13.36
CA MET A 275 115.68 -88.01 12.33
C MET A 275 114.32 -88.34 11.61
N ASP A 276 113.50 -87.28 11.39
CA ASP A 276 112.46 -86.93 10.38
C ASP A 276 111.23 -87.79 9.96
N GLY A 277 110.04 -87.14 10.02
CA GLY A 277 108.78 -87.56 9.40
C GLY A 277 107.57 -86.64 9.67
N ILE A 278 107.58 -85.40 9.17
CA ILE A 278 106.49 -84.40 9.36
C ILE A 278 105.46 -84.29 8.21
N ILE A 279 105.69 -84.78 6.99
CA ILE A 279 104.97 -84.23 5.81
C ILE A 279 103.80 -85.11 5.29
N ALA A 280 103.52 -86.26 5.90
CA ALA A 280 102.80 -87.32 5.17
C ALA A 280 101.26 -87.32 5.17
N LYS A 281 100.50 -86.48 5.90
CA LYS A 281 99.02 -86.64 5.82
C LYS A 281 98.11 -85.44 6.09
N VAL A 282 98.65 -84.25 6.36
CA VAL A 282 97.86 -83.01 6.31
C VAL A 282 97.47 -82.65 4.86
N GLY A 283 98.19 -83.16 3.84
CA GLY A 283 97.84 -83.00 2.43
C GLY A 283 96.63 -83.81 1.92
N MET A 284 96.23 -84.91 2.59
CA MET A 284 95.13 -85.77 2.09
C MET A 284 93.73 -85.23 2.41
N LEU A 285 93.59 -84.37 3.42
CA LEU A 285 92.29 -83.98 3.94
C LEU A 285 91.70 -82.72 3.26
N MET A 286 92.53 -81.88 2.61
CA MET A 286 92.04 -80.77 1.77
C MET A 286 91.64 -81.20 0.35
N GLU A 287 92.31 -82.20 -0.24
CA GLU A 287 91.95 -82.73 -1.57
C GLU A 287 90.61 -83.50 -1.60
N LEU A 288 90.21 -84.11 -0.49
CA LEU A 288 88.95 -84.87 -0.41
C LEU A 288 87.71 -83.96 -0.30
N SER A 289 87.84 -82.76 0.25
CA SER A 289 86.74 -81.80 0.37
C SER A 289 86.42 -81.08 -0.95
N GLU A 290 87.43 -80.80 -1.78
CA GLU A 290 87.23 -80.17 -3.10
C GLU A 290 86.74 -81.17 -4.15
N ARG A 291 87.14 -82.44 -4.04
CA ARG A 291 86.69 -83.52 -4.95
C ARG A 291 85.21 -83.90 -4.76
N VAL A 292 84.69 -83.84 -3.53
CA VAL A 292 83.25 -84.07 -3.23
C VAL A 292 82.37 -82.92 -3.74
N LYS A 293 82.87 -81.68 -3.77
CA LYS A 293 82.15 -80.53 -4.33
C LYS A 293 82.15 -80.54 -5.88
N HIS A 294 83.19 -81.11 -6.49
CA HIS A 294 83.31 -81.26 -7.94
C HIS A 294 82.46 -82.43 -8.48
N GLU A 295 82.35 -83.55 -7.76
CA GLU A 295 81.50 -84.68 -8.18
C GLU A 295 79.98 -84.41 -7.99
N TYR A 296 79.56 -83.61 -7.01
CA TYR A 296 78.16 -83.21 -6.86
C TYR A 296 77.69 -82.25 -7.99
N ASN A 297 78.60 -81.40 -8.48
CA ASN A 297 78.34 -80.50 -9.62
C ASN A 297 78.43 -81.23 -10.98
N ASN A 298 79.18 -82.34 -11.07
CA ASN A 298 79.23 -83.18 -12.27
C ASN A 298 77.98 -84.08 -12.42
N VAL A 299 77.39 -84.57 -11.33
CA VAL A 299 76.14 -85.37 -11.36
C VAL A 299 74.89 -84.51 -11.65
N THR A 300 74.94 -83.21 -11.39
CA THR A 300 73.85 -82.26 -11.72
C THR A 300 73.98 -81.66 -13.14
N THR A 301 75.20 -81.64 -13.71
CA THR A 301 75.45 -81.27 -15.11
C THR A 301 75.31 -82.46 -16.08
N GLU A 302 75.63 -83.70 -15.66
CA GLU A 302 75.31 -84.92 -16.44
C GLU A 302 73.81 -85.23 -16.50
N ASN A 303 73.02 -84.89 -15.48
CA ASN A 303 71.55 -85.01 -15.50
C ASN A 303 70.84 -83.92 -16.32
N THR A 304 71.52 -82.84 -16.68
CA THR A 304 71.01 -81.80 -17.58
C THR A 304 71.48 -82.02 -19.04
N GLU A 305 72.62 -82.70 -19.25
CA GLU A 305 73.06 -83.16 -20.58
C GLU A 305 72.40 -84.49 -21.04
N LEU A 306 71.99 -85.38 -20.13
CA LEU A 306 71.16 -86.57 -20.48
C LEU A 306 69.69 -86.22 -20.77
N LYS A 307 69.19 -85.06 -20.32
CA LYS A 307 67.92 -84.47 -20.77
C LYS A 307 68.04 -83.64 -22.06
N ALA A 308 69.25 -83.33 -22.51
CA ALA A 308 69.53 -82.61 -23.77
C ALA A 308 69.96 -83.54 -24.93
N LYS A 309 70.34 -84.80 -24.66
CA LYS A 309 70.72 -85.81 -25.68
C LYS A 309 69.67 -86.92 -25.89
N LEU A 310 68.45 -86.75 -25.35
CA LEU A 310 67.29 -87.60 -25.62
C LEU A 310 66.02 -86.78 -25.96
N SER A 311 66.11 -85.90 -26.98
CA SER A 311 65.02 -85.69 -27.98
C SER A 311 65.24 -84.55 -29.00
N LYS A 312 66.48 -84.18 -29.36
CA LYS A 312 66.74 -83.54 -30.67
C LYS A 312 67.33 -84.56 -31.65
N ALA A 313 66.43 -85.36 -32.22
CA ALA A 313 66.63 -86.03 -33.51
C ALA A 313 65.35 -85.81 -34.35
N ASN A 314 65.45 -84.84 -35.26
CA ASN A 314 64.90 -84.76 -36.62
C ASN A 314 63.52 -85.39 -36.91
N MET A 315 62.48 -84.60 -37.16
CA MET A 315 62.12 -83.94 -38.44
C MET A 315 61.57 -84.88 -39.55
N VAL A 316 60.41 -84.43 -40.07
CA VAL A 316 59.71 -84.70 -41.35
C VAL A 316 58.75 -85.90 -41.43
N LEU A 317 57.44 -85.61 -41.48
CA LEU A 317 56.46 -85.95 -42.54
C LEU A 317 55.02 -85.98 -41.97
N PRO A 318 54.09 -85.17 -42.50
CA PRO A 318 52.79 -85.74 -42.83
C PRO A 318 52.26 -85.24 -44.18
N PHE A 319 52.11 -86.18 -45.12
CA PHE A 319 51.07 -86.13 -46.14
C PHE A 319 50.73 -87.57 -46.55
N ARG A 320 49.47 -87.77 -46.96
CA ARG A 320 48.81 -88.97 -47.51
C ARG A 320 48.42 -90.10 -46.54
N ALA A 321 47.11 -90.22 -46.31
CA ALA A 321 46.26 -91.19 -47.01
C ALA A 321 44.99 -91.47 -46.19
N SER A 322 43.99 -90.59 -46.33
CA SER A 322 42.60 -90.93 -46.05
C SER A 322 42.12 -91.85 -47.18
N ASN A 323 42.24 -93.17 -46.96
CA ASN A 323 41.41 -94.23 -47.57
C ASN A 323 41.75 -95.65 -47.07
N ILE A 324 42.37 -95.78 -45.89
CA ILE A 324 42.62 -97.10 -45.25
C ILE A 324 41.66 -97.33 -44.07
N CYS A 325 40.63 -96.51 -43.87
CA CYS A 325 39.76 -96.64 -42.69
C CYS A 325 38.71 -97.75 -42.84
N GLU A 326 38.16 -98.03 -44.02
CA GLU A 326 37.13 -99.07 -44.17
C GLU A 326 37.71 -100.51 -44.16
N GLU A 327 38.93 -100.71 -44.68
CA GLU A 327 39.66 -101.98 -44.53
C GLU A 327 40.30 -102.15 -43.15
N LYS A 328 40.79 -101.09 -42.50
CA LYS A 328 41.31 -101.16 -41.12
C LYS A 328 40.18 -101.39 -40.11
N ILE A 329 38.99 -100.84 -40.31
CA ILE A 329 37.83 -101.10 -39.45
C ILE A 329 37.37 -102.56 -39.57
N ASN A 330 37.35 -103.13 -40.76
CA ASN A 330 37.04 -104.55 -40.96
C ASN A 330 38.16 -105.51 -40.49
N LYS A 331 39.44 -105.10 -40.59
CA LYS A 331 40.58 -105.81 -39.97
C LYS A 331 40.56 -105.69 -38.43
N LEU A 332 40.18 -104.54 -37.87
CA LEU A 332 39.99 -104.33 -36.44
C LEU A 332 38.83 -105.16 -35.88
N LEU A 333 37.74 -105.35 -36.64
CA LEU A 333 36.65 -106.25 -36.27
C LEU A 333 37.08 -107.73 -36.30
N LYS A 334 37.90 -108.14 -37.29
CA LYS A 334 38.51 -109.48 -37.32
C LYS A 334 39.51 -109.69 -36.18
N LEU A 335 40.36 -108.70 -35.89
CA LEU A 335 41.34 -108.74 -34.80
C LEU A 335 40.67 -108.70 -33.42
N SER A 336 39.57 -107.96 -33.25
CA SER A 336 38.75 -107.95 -32.04
C SER A 336 38.09 -109.31 -31.79
N LYS A 337 37.53 -109.94 -32.84
CA LYS A 337 36.96 -111.30 -32.75
C LYS A 337 38.04 -112.36 -32.47
N LEU A 338 39.24 -112.23 -33.06
CA LEU A 338 40.39 -113.10 -32.77
C LEU A 338 40.91 -112.93 -31.34
N ALA A 339 41.01 -111.69 -30.84
CA ALA A 339 41.46 -111.40 -29.49
C ALA A 339 40.47 -111.90 -28.42
N MET A 340 39.15 -111.83 -28.68
CA MET A 340 38.14 -112.44 -27.80
C MET A 340 38.22 -113.97 -27.79
N VAL A 341 38.51 -114.60 -28.94
CA VAL A 341 38.69 -116.06 -29.03
C VAL A 341 39.98 -116.49 -28.32
N GLU A 342 41.09 -115.76 -28.47
CA GLU A 342 42.33 -116.06 -27.73
C GLU A 342 42.20 -115.81 -26.23
N TYR A 343 41.46 -114.78 -25.81
CA TYR A 343 41.15 -114.55 -24.40
C TYR A 343 40.30 -115.68 -23.80
N GLN A 344 39.30 -116.17 -24.53
CA GLN A 344 38.49 -117.32 -24.09
C GLN A 344 39.33 -118.61 -24.07
N ASN A 345 40.20 -118.84 -25.05
CA ASN A 345 41.11 -120.00 -25.05
C ASN A 345 42.14 -119.96 -23.91
N LEU A 346 42.64 -118.78 -23.53
CA LEU A 346 43.57 -118.61 -22.39
C LEU A 346 42.85 -118.75 -21.03
N LYS A 347 41.59 -118.30 -20.96
CA LYS A 347 40.72 -118.51 -19.79
C LYS A 347 40.39 -120.00 -19.61
N ASP A 348 40.03 -120.68 -20.69
CA ASP A 348 39.72 -122.12 -20.69
C ASP A 348 40.99 -122.98 -20.49
N ALA A 349 42.18 -122.49 -20.87
CA ALA A 349 43.47 -123.12 -20.58
C ALA A 349 43.92 -122.91 -19.12
N HIS A 350 43.55 -121.80 -18.48
CA HIS A 350 43.80 -121.54 -17.05
C HIS A 350 42.83 -122.33 -16.15
N GLU A 351 41.56 -122.48 -16.55
CA GLU A 351 40.57 -123.27 -15.80
C GLU A 351 40.79 -124.79 -15.88
N ASN A 352 41.57 -125.29 -16.85
CA ASN A 352 41.87 -126.73 -17.02
C ASN A 352 43.18 -127.22 -16.37
N ILE A 353 43.92 -126.37 -15.64
CA ILE A 353 45.06 -126.82 -14.83
C ILE A 353 44.55 -127.16 -13.43
N ALA A 354 43.90 -128.32 -13.33
CA ALA A 354 43.68 -129.02 -12.06
C ALA A 354 45.00 -129.65 -11.57
N PRO A 355 45.18 -129.85 -10.26
CA PRO A 355 46.40 -129.43 -9.58
C PRO A 355 47.33 -130.60 -9.27
N GLU A 356 48.50 -130.66 -9.91
CA GLU A 356 49.66 -131.33 -9.32
C GLU A 356 50.93 -130.52 -9.60
N ASN A 357 51.62 -130.17 -8.52
CA ASN A 357 52.97 -129.57 -8.43
C ASN A 357 53.12 -128.03 -8.54
N ASN A 358 53.17 -127.40 -7.35
CA ASN A 358 54.07 -126.35 -6.83
C ASN A 358 54.83 -125.40 -7.79
N ALA A 359 54.23 -125.00 -8.91
CA ALA A 359 54.65 -123.87 -9.73
C ALA A 359 53.46 -123.01 -10.21
N SER A 360 52.30 -123.16 -9.55
CA SER A 360 51.03 -122.51 -9.92
C SER A 360 50.83 -121.12 -9.29
N ASP A 361 51.43 -120.83 -8.13
CA ASP A 361 51.18 -119.57 -7.41
C ASP A 361 51.97 -118.36 -7.93
N SER A 362 53.17 -118.54 -8.48
CA SER A 362 53.94 -117.42 -9.05
C SER A 362 53.53 -117.06 -10.48
N LEU A 363 52.91 -117.98 -11.22
CA LEU A 363 52.40 -117.71 -12.57
C LEU A 363 51.02 -117.02 -12.53
N SER A 364 50.16 -117.43 -11.59
CA SER A 364 48.83 -116.82 -11.37
C SER A 364 48.91 -115.35 -10.94
N GLN A 365 49.92 -114.97 -10.15
CA GLN A 365 50.15 -113.57 -9.74
C GLN A 365 50.60 -112.63 -10.88
N TYR A 366 51.13 -113.17 -12.00
CA TYR A 366 51.58 -112.37 -13.15
C TYR A 366 50.60 -112.37 -14.32
N ILE A 367 49.78 -113.42 -14.43
CA ILE A 367 48.83 -113.62 -15.52
C ILE A 367 47.51 -112.89 -15.27
N VAL A 368 47.00 -112.88 -14.02
CA VAL A 368 45.70 -112.26 -13.67
C VAL A 368 45.67 -110.74 -13.95
N PRO A 369 46.68 -109.93 -13.58
CA PRO A 369 46.67 -108.50 -13.90
C PRO A 369 46.80 -108.22 -15.41
N LYS A 370 47.48 -109.09 -16.16
CA LYS A 370 47.59 -108.97 -17.62
C LYS A 370 46.30 -109.36 -18.34
N LEU A 371 45.57 -110.36 -17.86
CA LEU A 371 44.22 -110.71 -18.33
C LEU A 371 43.23 -109.58 -18.07
N GLU A 372 43.36 -108.89 -16.93
CA GLU A 372 42.51 -107.76 -16.57
C GLU A 372 42.81 -106.51 -17.42
N ILE A 373 44.08 -106.25 -17.76
CA ILE A 373 44.48 -105.21 -18.72
C ILE A 373 43.99 -105.54 -20.14
N LEU A 374 44.08 -106.81 -20.57
CA LEU A 374 43.57 -107.28 -21.87
C LEU A 374 42.04 -107.18 -21.96
N ASN A 375 41.32 -107.49 -20.88
CA ASN A 375 39.88 -107.36 -20.80
C ASN A 375 39.44 -105.88 -20.89
N ASN A 376 40.13 -104.99 -20.17
CA ASN A 376 39.88 -103.55 -20.25
C ASN A 376 40.22 -102.94 -21.63
N LEU A 377 41.24 -103.45 -22.31
CA LEU A 377 41.57 -103.07 -23.70
C LEU A 377 40.53 -103.60 -24.70
N ALA A 378 40.02 -104.82 -24.50
CA ALA A 378 38.97 -105.40 -25.33
C ALA A 378 37.64 -104.65 -25.18
N ASP A 379 37.25 -104.25 -23.96
CA ASP A 379 36.04 -103.47 -23.71
C ASP A 379 36.16 -102.03 -24.24
N ARG A 380 37.34 -101.41 -24.14
CA ARG A 380 37.58 -100.07 -24.71
C ARG A 380 37.52 -100.10 -26.24
N ALA A 381 38.10 -101.12 -26.88
CA ALA A 381 38.01 -101.32 -28.33
C ALA A 381 36.58 -101.64 -28.80
N LYS A 382 35.80 -102.38 -28.00
CA LYS A 382 34.38 -102.67 -28.28
C LYS A 382 33.51 -101.41 -28.19
N ASN A 383 33.75 -100.55 -27.20
CA ASN A 383 33.03 -99.29 -27.04
C ASN A 383 33.40 -98.27 -28.14
N GLU A 384 34.67 -98.18 -28.53
CA GLU A 384 35.09 -97.34 -29.68
C GLU A 384 34.48 -97.84 -31.01
N TYR A 385 34.37 -99.16 -31.20
CA TYR A 385 33.67 -99.73 -32.36
C TYR A 385 32.17 -99.38 -32.36
N LEU A 386 31.50 -99.48 -31.20
CA LEU A 386 30.07 -99.17 -31.08
C LEU A 386 29.80 -97.69 -31.40
N GLN A 387 30.65 -96.80 -30.88
CA GLN A 387 30.56 -95.35 -31.10
C GLN A 387 30.80 -94.98 -32.58
N LYS A 388 31.83 -95.57 -33.21
CA LYS A 388 32.13 -95.38 -34.65
C LYS A 388 31.05 -95.98 -35.57
N SER A 389 30.42 -97.08 -35.17
CA SER A 389 29.30 -97.69 -35.91
C SER A 389 28.03 -96.83 -35.86
N GLN A 390 27.83 -96.10 -34.76
CA GLN A 390 26.70 -95.18 -34.59
C GLN A 390 26.89 -93.91 -35.44
N GLU A 391 28.11 -93.37 -35.49
CA GLU A 391 28.48 -92.25 -36.39
C GLU A 391 28.30 -92.62 -37.88
N LEU A 392 28.66 -93.85 -38.28
CA LEU A 392 28.45 -94.33 -39.66
C LEU A 392 26.97 -94.55 -40.02
N SER A 393 26.11 -94.83 -39.03
CA SER A 393 24.66 -94.92 -39.24
C SER A 393 24.04 -93.54 -39.48
N GLN A 394 24.48 -92.54 -38.72
CA GLN A 394 24.04 -91.15 -38.88
C GLN A 394 24.48 -90.58 -40.24
N LEU A 395 25.71 -90.87 -40.68
CA LEU A 395 26.19 -90.49 -42.01
C LEU A 395 25.49 -91.22 -43.18
N ARG A 396 24.91 -92.40 -42.95
CA ARG A 396 24.06 -93.08 -43.96
C ARG A 396 22.68 -92.44 -44.06
N GLU A 397 22.08 -92.05 -42.94
CA GLU A 397 20.84 -91.26 -42.93
C GLU A 397 21.04 -89.91 -43.64
N GLU A 398 22.18 -89.25 -43.44
CA GLU A 398 22.54 -87.99 -44.11
C GLU A 398 22.82 -88.14 -45.61
N LYS A 399 23.26 -89.34 -46.05
CA LYS A 399 23.45 -89.66 -47.47
C LYS A 399 22.15 -90.01 -48.19
N GLU A 400 21.19 -90.62 -47.49
CA GLU A 400 19.86 -90.93 -48.03
C GLU A 400 19.03 -89.65 -48.25
N THR A 401 19.17 -88.64 -47.37
CA THR A 401 18.53 -87.32 -47.51
C THR A 401 19.11 -86.49 -48.65
N LEU A 402 20.43 -86.59 -48.91
CA LEU A 402 21.10 -85.89 -50.01
C LEU A 402 20.93 -86.59 -51.39
N LYS A 403 20.48 -87.85 -51.44
CA LYS A 403 20.19 -88.55 -52.69
C LYS A 403 18.83 -88.16 -53.32
N ASN A 404 17.95 -87.51 -52.56
CA ASN A 404 16.64 -87.05 -53.05
C ASN A 404 16.64 -85.65 -53.68
N VAL A 405 17.78 -84.95 -53.73
CA VAL A 405 17.90 -83.58 -54.30
C VAL A 405 18.62 -83.55 -55.66
N ARG A 406 19.00 -84.70 -56.23
CA ARG A 406 19.73 -84.74 -57.51
C ARG A 406 19.05 -85.62 -58.56
N VAL A 407 17.85 -85.22 -58.97
CA VAL A 407 17.33 -85.47 -60.31
C VAL A 407 16.94 -84.12 -60.90
N ASN A 408 17.81 -83.65 -61.80
CA ASN A 408 17.62 -82.66 -62.86
C ASN A 408 18.77 -81.67 -62.90
N LYS A 409 19.84 -82.07 -63.58
CA LYS A 409 20.52 -81.23 -64.57
C LYS A 409 21.68 -82.02 -65.15
N GLU A 410 21.44 -82.54 -66.34
CA GLU A 410 22.39 -82.54 -67.45
C GLU A 410 21.54 -82.81 -68.69
N ASP A 411 21.21 -81.75 -69.42
CA ASP A 411 21.29 -81.77 -70.88
C ASP A 411 21.19 -80.34 -71.47
N THR A 412 22.28 -79.97 -72.12
CA THR A 412 22.37 -79.20 -73.36
C THR A 412 22.13 -77.68 -73.36
N GLU A 413 23.26 -76.98 -73.42
CA GLU A 413 23.46 -75.71 -74.14
C GLU A 413 23.00 -75.82 -75.59
N SER A 414 22.14 -74.90 -76.06
CA SER A 414 22.12 -74.30 -77.42
C SER A 414 20.86 -73.44 -77.64
N MET A 415 20.89 -72.15 -77.22
CA MET A 415 20.18 -71.04 -77.90
C MET A 415 20.52 -69.70 -77.22
N GLY A 416 21.68 -69.15 -77.57
CA GLY A 416 21.97 -67.74 -77.37
C GLY A 416 21.33 -66.90 -78.49
N ILE A 417 21.19 -65.61 -78.22
CA ILE A 417 20.96 -64.47 -79.13
C ILE A 417 19.58 -63.76 -78.99
N CYS A 418 18.59 -64.25 -78.23
CA CYS A 418 17.34 -63.49 -78.02
C CYS A 418 17.13 -62.87 -76.61
N LYS A 419 18.02 -63.08 -75.63
CA LYS A 419 17.84 -62.56 -74.25
C LYS A 419 18.65 -61.30 -73.93
N ASP A 420 19.69 -61.00 -74.70
CA ASP A 420 20.59 -59.88 -74.39
C ASP A 420 19.92 -58.50 -74.60
N CYS A 421 18.83 -58.41 -75.36
CA CYS A 421 18.06 -57.17 -75.48
C CYS A 421 17.06 -56.95 -74.33
N GLU A 422 16.52 -58.01 -73.73
CA GLU A 422 15.63 -57.91 -72.56
C GLU A 422 16.43 -57.64 -71.27
N GLU A 423 17.60 -58.25 -71.11
CA GLU A 423 18.49 -57.99 -69.95
C GLU A 423 19.06 -56.56 -69.98
N ASN A 424 19.41 -56.02 -71.16
CA ASN A 424 19.91 -54.65 -71.25
C ASN A 424 18.81 -53.59 -70.99
N ILE A 425 17.55 -53.86 -71.34
CA ILE A 425 16.43 -52.99 -70.97
C ILE A 425 16.17 -53.05 -69.45
N LEU A 426 16.25 -54.24 -68.86
CA LEU A 426 16.10 -54.44 -67.40
C LEU A 426 17.23 -53.78 -66.60
N ILE A 427 18.47 -53.79 -67.11
CA ILE A 427 19.60 -53.10 -66.50
C ILE A 427 19.47 -51.58 -66.63
N ILE A 428 18.98 -51.08 -67.77
CA ILE A 428 18.71 -49.64 -67.95
C ILE A 428 17.56 -49.18 -67.05
N GLU A 429 16.50 -49.97 -66.88
CA GLU A 429 15.41 -49.68 -65.93
C GLU A 429 15.92 -49.69 -64.47
N LYS A 430 16.77 -50.66 -64.10
CA LYS A 430 17.39 -50.69 -62.77
C LYS A 430 18.31 -49.49 -62.50
N LEU A 431 19.12 -49.11 -63.48
CA LEU A 431 19.97 -47.92 -63.38
C LEU A 431 19.15 -46.62 -63.32
N LYS A 432 17.98 -46.59 -63.96
CA LYS A 432 17.05 -45.45 -63.88
C LYS A 432 16.38 -45.37 -62.50
N GLU A 433 16.01 -46.51 -61.94
CA GLU A 433 15.47 -46.65 -60.59
C GLU A 433 16.53 -46.30 -59.52
N ASP A 434 17.79 -46.68 -59.72
CA ASP A 434 18.93 -46.29 -58.88
C ASP A 434 19.22 -44.77 -58.97
N ILE A 435 19.08 -44.16 -60.14
CA ILE A 435 19.21 -42.70 -60.31
C ILE A 435 18.03 -41.96 -59.65
N GLU A 436 16.80 -42.46 -59.75
CA GLU A 436 15.63 -41.87 -59.10
C GLU A 436 15.69 -42.00 -57.56
N THR A 437 16.17 -43.14 -57.04
CA THR A 437 16.35 -43.33 -55.59
C THR A 437 17.50 -42.50 -55.03
N THR A 438 18.60 -42.34 -55.77
CA THR A 438 19.69 -41.43 -55.38
C THR A 438 19.30 -39.97 -55.50
N HIS A 439 18.53 -39.58 -56.51
CA HIS A 439 17.95 -38.23 -56.62
C HIS A 439 16.97 -37.94 -55.47
N GLY A 440 16.10 -38.89 -55.13
CA GLY A 440 15.20 -38.78 -53.98
C GLY A 440 15.94 -38.72 -52.63
N SER A 441 17.06 -39.42 -52.49
CA SER A 441 17.92 -39.34 -51.30
C SER A 441 18.63 -37.99 -51.21
N HIS A 442 19.11 -37.45 -52.33
CA HIS A 442 19.68 -36.09 -52.38
C HIS A 442 18.64 -35.01 -52.11
N GLN A 443 17.41 -35.17 -52.59
CA GLN A 443 16.32 -34.24 -52.34
C GLN A 443 15.92 -34.22 -50.85
N LYS A 444 15.84 -35.39 -50.21
CA LYS A 444 15.65 -35.51 -48.75
C LYS A 444 16.82 -34.91 -47.95
N ALA A 445 18.06 -35.12 -48.41
CA ALA A 445 19.22 -34.49 -47.78
C ALA A 445 19.20 -32.95 -47.90
N MET A 446 18.72 -32.44 -49.03
CA MET A 446 18.58 -31.00 -49.27
C MET A 446 17.43 -30.39 -48.46
N GLU A 447 16.30 -31.09 -48.29
CA GLU A 447 15.23 -30.70 -47.35
C GLU A 447 15.74 -30.68 -45.91
N ASN A 448 16.47 -31.71 -45.47
CA ASN A 448 17.06 -31.73 -44.12
C ASN A 448 18.05 -30.58 -43.89
N ILE A 449 18.85 -30.21 -44.90
CA ILE A 449 19.76 -29.05 -44.81
C ILE A 449 18.95 -27.75 -44.69
N LEU A 450 17.82 -27.65 -45.39
CA LEU A 450 16.95 -26.47 -45.35
C LEU A 450 16.24 -26.35 -44.00
N GLU A 451 15.76 -27.46 -43.44
CA GLU A 451 15.22 -27.54 -42.08
C GLU A 451 16.26 -27.16 -41.02
N LEU A 452 17.47 -27.72 -41.09
CA LEU A 452 18.57 -27.35 -40.20
C LEU A 452 18.95 -25.87 -40.31
N LYS A 453 18.79 -25.25 -41.48
CA LYS A 453 19.04 -23.82 -41.69
C LYS A 453 17.97 -22.94 -41.04
N VAL A 454 16.70 -23.35 -41.15
CA VAL A 454 15.58 -22.70 -40.47
C VAL A 454 15.71 -22.83 -38.95
N GLU A 455 16.18 -23.99 -38.47
CA GLU A 455 16.40 -24.24 -37.06
C GLU A 455 17.62 -23.46 -36.51
N LEU A 456 18.67 -23.30 -37.32
CA LEU A 456 19.80 -22.41 -37.03
C LEU A 456 19.37 -20.94 -36.95
N GLU A 457 18.48 -20.49 -37.85
CA GLU A 457 17.93 -19.12 -37.79
C GLU A 457 17.02 -18.91 -36.58
N LYS A 458 16.19 -19.89 -36.21
CA LYS A 458 15.43 -19.86 -34.96
C LYS A 458 16.34 -19.77 -33.75
N ASN A 459 17.39 -20.60 -33.68
CA ASN A 459 18.35 -20.57 -32.59
C ASN A 459 19.14 -19.26 -32.52
N LYS A 460 19.50 -18.65 -33.66
CA LYS A 460 20.10 -17.32 -33.69
C LYS A 460 19.15 -16.24 -33.18
N LYS A 461 17.86 -16.33 -33.53
CA LYS A 461 16.84 -15.41 -33.04
C LYS A 461 16.65 -15.55 -31.53
N SER A 462 16.51 -16.78 -31.02
CA SER A 462 16.44 -17.05 -29.58
C SER A 462 17.69 -16.59 -28.83
N ALA A 463 18.89 -16.79 -29.38
CA ALA A 463 20.13 -16.27 -28.77
C ALA A 463 20.15 -14.73 -28.70
N ASN A 464 19.65 -14.05 -29.72
CA ASN A 464 19.56 -12.59 -29.74
C ASN A 464 18.49 -12.08 -28.75
N ASP A 465 17.37 -12.79 -28.63
CA ASP A 465 16.31 -12.49 -27.65
C ASP A 465 16.84 -12.67 -26.22
N TYR A 466 17.63 -13.73 -25.95
CA TYR A 466 18.31 -13.91 -24.65
C TYR A 466 19.33 -12.82 -24.37
N GLN A 467 20.05 -12.34 -25.39
CA GLN A 467 20.99 -11.24 -25.24
C GLN A 467 20.28 -9.90 -24.95
N GLN A 468 19.13 -9.65 -25.58
CA GLN A 468 18.30 -8.48 -25.25
C GLN A 468 17.71 -8.58 -23.84
N MET A 469 17.23 -9.76 -23.43
CA MET A 469 16.74 -9.99 -22.07
C MET A 469 17.85 -9.81 -21.02
N TYR A 470 19.08 -10.23 -21.32
CA TYR A 470 20.23 -9.99 -20.46
C TYR A 470 20.53 -8.50 -20.31
N HIS A 471 20.56 -7.73 -21.41
CA HIS A 471 20.75 -6.28 -21.36
C HIS A 471 19.57 -5.52 -20.74
N GLN A 472 18.36 -6.07 -20.81
CA GLN A 472 17.20 -5.56 -20.10
C GLN A 472 17.38 -5.77 -18.59
N LYS A 473 17.76 -6.99 -18.17
CA LYS A 473 18.05 -7.31 -16.77
C LYS A 473 19.23 -6.53 -16.21
N GLU A 474 20.26 -6.30 -17.00
CA GLU A 474 21.41 -5.47 -16.62
C GLU A 474 20.96 -4.02 -16.34
N ARG A 475 20.11 -3.45 -17.20
CA ARG A 475 19.51 -2.13 -16.97
C ARG A 475 18.61 -2.10 -15.73
N GLU A 476 17.74 -3.09 -15.57
CA GLU A 476 16.90 -3.22 -14.36
C GLU A 476 17.76 -3.33 -13.09
N HIS A 477 18.90 -4.03 -13.14
CA HIS A 477 19.82 -4.11 -12.01
C HIS A 477 20.53 -2.78 -11.72
N TYR A 478 20.89 -2.01 -12.75
CA TYR A 478 21.43 -0.66 -12.58
C TYR A 478 20.39 0.30 -11.99
N GLU A 479 19.15 0.27 -12.49
CA GLU A 479 18.03 1.06 -11.98
C GLU A 479 17.73 0.68 -10.52
N LEU A 480 17.69 -0.62 -10.20
CA LEU A 480 17.50 -1.09 -8.82
C LEU A 480 18.66 -0.68 -7.90
N LEU A 481 19.89 -0.60 -8.41
CA LEU A 481 21.06 -0.13 -7.66
C LEU A 481 21.00 1.38 -7.38
N ASP A 482 20.50 2.16 -8.33
CA ASP A 482 20.28 3.60 -8.14
C ASP A 482 19.09 3.86 -7.20
N GLU A 483 17.98 3.13 -7.35
CA GLU A 483 16.86 3.14 -6.40
C GLU A 483 17.34 2.75 -4.98
N MET A 484 18.14 1.70 -4.85
CA MET A 484 18.73 1.31 -3.56
C MET A 484 19.67 2.38 -3.00
N ARG A 485 20.36 3.14 -3.85
CA ARG A 485 21.24 4.23 -3.40
C ARG A 485 20.41 5.41 -2.89
N GLU A 486 19.37 5.80 -3.62
CA GLU A 486 18.42 6.83 -3.20
C GLU A 486 17.69 6.44 -1.91
N LEU A 487 17.26 5.18 -1.79
CA LEU A 487 16.58 4.67 -0.60
C LEU A 487 17.53 4.65 0.61
N ASN A 488 18.81 4.31 0.43
CA ASN A 488 19.81 4.42 1.48
C ASN A 488 20.11 5.86 1.88
N GLU A 489 20.11 6.80 0.94
CA GLU A 489 20.31 8.23 1.23
C GLU A 489 19.09 8.82 1.96
N ALA A 490 17.87 8.43 1.57
CA ALA A 490 16.63 8.75 2.25
C ALA A 490 16.58 8.12 3.66
N LEU A 491 17.03 6.87 3.82
CA LEU A 491 17.14 6.22 5.13
C LEU A 491 18.16 6.92 6.02
N LYS A 492 19.27 7.41 5.47
CA LYS A 492 20.24 8.21 6.21
C LYS A 492 19.65 9.55 6.66
N ALA A 493 18.97 10.26 5.77
CA ALA A 493 18.27 11.51 6.11
C ALA A 493 17.16 11.30 7.15
N ARG A 494 16.39 10.20 7.04
CA ARG A 494 15.38 9.80 8.02
C ARG A 494 16.03 9.39 9.35
N GLY A 495 17.16 8.71 9.32
CA GLY A 495 17.96 8.38 10.50
C GLY A 495 18.44 9.63 11.24
N ASP A 496 18.97 10.61 10.52
CA ASP A 496 19.38 11.90 11.08
C ASP A 496 18.18 12.69 11.66
N LEU A 497 17.02 12.64 11.01
CA LEU A 497 15.79 13.25 11.51
C LEU A 497 15.29 12.54 12.78
N ILE A 498 15.29 11.21 12.81
CA ILE A 498 14.92 10.42 14.00
C ILE A 498 15.89 10.72 15.14
N SER A 499 17.19 10.84 14.89
CA SER A 499 18.15 11.23 15.93
C SER A 499 17.87 12.62 16.50
N ARG A 500 17.55 13.62 15.66
CA ARG A 500 17.13 14.95 16.14
C ARG A 500 15.82 14.90 16.92
N GLN A 501 14.83 14.15 16.44
CA GLN A 501 13.56 13.99 17.15
C GLN A 501 13.73 13.23 18.47
N GLN A 502 14.65 12.26 18.56
CA GLN A 502 14.98 11.57 19.80
C GLN A 502 15.68 12.49 20.79
N GLU A 503 16.58 13.36 20.32
CA GLU A 503 17.23 14.39 21.14
C GLU A 503 16.20 15.40 21.67
N GLU A 504 15.28 15.86 20.82
CA GLU A 504 14.18 16.76 21.20
C GLU A 504 13.20 16.10 22.18
N GLN A 505 12.85 14.82 21.97
CA GLN A 505 12.05 14.04 22.94
C GLN A 505 12.77 13.83 24.28
N GLN A 506 14.10 13.68 24.28
CA GLN A 506 14.88 13.61 25.52
C GLN A 506 14.88 14.94 26.26
N LEU A 507 15.01 16.07 25.55
CA LEU A 507 14.88 17.40 26.14
C LEU A 507 13.49 17.64 26.71
N LEU A 508 12.43 17.30 25.96
CA LEU A 508 11.05 17.42 26.44
C LEU A 508 10.79 16.52 27.67
N LYS A 509 11.35 15.30 27.70
CA LYS A 509 11.27 14.42 28.87
C LYS A 509 12.02 14.98 30.07
N ALA A 510 13.17 15.63 29.85
CA ALA A 510 13.92 16.29 30.91
C ALA A 510 13.15 17.50 31.47
N GLU A 511 12.52 18.30 30.61
CA GLU A 511 11.66 19.41 31.02
C GLU A 511 10.40 18.91 31.74
N LEU A 512 9.73 17.87 31.22
CA LEU A 512 8.58 17.25 31.87
C LEU A 512 8.96 16.74 33.26
N LYS A 513 10.11 16.08 33.39
CA LYS A 513 10.64 15.63 34.69
C LYS A 513 10.91 16.81 35.62
N ALA A 514 11.54 17.88 35.13
CA ALA A 514 11.78 19.09 35.92
C ALA A 514 10.46 19.77 36.35
N THR A 515 9.42 19.78 35.51
CA THR A 515 8.09 20.29 35.89
C THR A 515 7.38 19.37 36.87
N SER A 516 7.53 18.05 36.74
CA SER A 516 7.02 17.06 37.71
C SER A 516 7.68 17.24 39.08
N ASP A 517 9.01 17.41 39.12
CA ASP A 517 9.75 17.65 40.36
C ASP A 517 9.34 18.98 41.03
N LYS A 518 9.05 20.01 40.21
CA LYS A 518 8.47 21.28 40.68
C LYS A 518 7.05 21.11 41.22
N LEU A 519 6.23 20.27 40.59
CA LEU A 519 4.87 20.02 41.02
C LEU A 519 4.84 19.18 42.30
N GLU A 520 5.75 18.21 42.44
CA GLU A 520 5.93 17.48 43.71
C GLU A 520 6.41 18.37 44.85
N THR A 521 7.29 19.34 44.58
CA THR A 521 7.71 20.31 45.60
C THR A 521 6.54 21.20 46.03
N ILE A 522 5.76 21.71 45.08
CA ILE A 522 4.53 22.47 45.38
C ILE A 522 3.53 21.61 46.15
N GLN A 523 3.35 20.33 45.81
CA GLN A 523 2.45 19.42 46.51
C GLN A 523 2.93 19.16 47.95
N ARG A 524 4.25 19.01 48.16
CA ARG A 524 4.82 18.88 49.51
C ARG A 524 4.61 20.14 50.35
N ASP A 525 4.77 21.32 49.75
CA ASP A 525 4.53 22.60 50.42
C ASP A 525 3.04 22.79 50.75
N LEU A 526 2.13 22.39 49.85
CA LEU A 526 0.69 22.42 50.09
C LEU A 526 0.29 21.47 51.23
N ASN A 527 0.80 20.24 51.23
CA ASN A 527 0.56 19.28 52.30
C ASN A 527 1.11 19.79 53.64
N ALA A 528 2.29 20.43 53.65
CA ALA A 528 2.83 21.05 54.85
C ALA A 528 1.92 22.20 55.35
N LYS A 529 1.35 23.00 54.45
CA LYS A 529 0.38 24.04 54.81
C LYS A 529 -0.96 23.48 55.29
N GLU A 530 -1.41 22.36 54.75
CA GLU A 530 -2.58 21.64 55.25
C GLU A 530 -2.33 21.07 56.66
N GLU A 531 -1.12 20.54 56.91
CA GLU A 531 -0.70 20.08 58.24
C GLU A 531 -0.66 21.25 59.24
N GLU A 532 -0.11 22.41 58.85
CA GLU A 532 -0.14 23.64 59.65
C GLU A 532 -1.58 24.09 59.93
N LEU A 533 -2.46 24.07 58.91
CA LEU A 533 -3.89 24.41 59.07
C LEU A 533 -4.60 23.43 60.00
N LYS A 534 -4.31 22.12 59.93
CA LYS A 534 -4.82 21.12 60.86
C LYS A 534 -4.34 21.38 62.28
N GLN A 535 -3.06 21.70 62.48
CA GLN A 535 -2.54 22.07 63.80
C GLN A 535 -3.17 23.37 64.32
N HIS A 536 -3.44 24.35 63.45
CA HIS A 536 -4.18 25.56 63.82
C HIS A 536 -5.64 25.25 64.16
N HIS A 537 -6.27 24.35 63.43
CA HIS A 537 -7.64 23.89 63.70
C HIS A 537 -7.71 23.14 65.04
N GLU A 538 -6.76 22.26 65.32
CA GLU A 538 -6.65 21.52 66.58
C GLU A 538 -6.34 22.46 67.76
N LYS A 539 -5.50 23.49 67.55
CA LYS A 539 -5.31 24.57 68.53
C LYS A 539 -6.59 25.37 68.76
N LEU A 540 -7.34 25.68 67.72
CA LEU A 540 -8.64 26.35 67.83
C LEU A 540 -9.66 25.47 68.55
N GLU A 541 -9.70 24.17 68.25
CA GLU A 541 -10.59 23.20 68.90
C GLU A 541 -10.25 23.02 70.38
N ASN A 542 -8.95 23.02 70.71
CA ASN A 542 -8.50 23.01 72.09
C ASN A 542 -8.83 24.32 72.80
N LEU A 543 -8.69 25.47 72.13
CA LEU A 543 -9.11 26.76 72.67
C LEU A 543 -10.63 26.79 72.89
N THR A 544 -11.44 26.30 71.96
CA THR A 544 -12.90 26.21 72.13
C THR A 544 -13.26 25.24 73.25
N LYS A 545 -12.61 24.08 73.37
CA LYS A 545 -12.79 23.16 74.50
C LYS A 545 -12.40 23.79 75.83
N THR A 546 -11.29 24.52 75.91
CA THR A 546 -10.93 25.25 77.15
C THR A 546 -11.91 26.37 77.46
N ASN A 547 -12.50 27.00 76.43
CA ASN A 547 -13.51 28.04 76.60
C ASN A 547 -14.87 27.44 77.01
N GLU A 548 -15.23 26.28 76.49
CA GLU A 548 -16.39 25.48 76.91
C GLU A 548 -16.20 24.91 78.32
N GLU A 549 -15.00 24.43 78.68
CA GLU A 549 -14.68 23.99 80.04
C GLU A 549 -14.67 25.18 81.01
N SER A 550 -14.23 26.36 80.57
CA SER A 550 -14.34 27.60 81.33
C SER A 550 -15.81 28.02 81.46
N GLY A 551 -16.61 27.85 80.41
CA GLY A 551 -18.06 28.04 80.40
C GLY A 551 -18.77 27.07 81.34
N GLN A 552 -18.41 25.79 81.36
CA GLN A 552 -18.93 24.78 82.28
C GLN A 552 -18.43 24.98 83.71
N LYS A 553 -17.24 25.56 83.91
CA LYS A 553 -16.77 26.01 85.23
C LYS A 553 -17.55 27.24 85.68
N LEU A 554 -17.90 28.14 84.76
CA LEU A 554 -18.80 29.28 84.99
C LEU A 554 -20.21 28.78 85.33
N GLU A 555 -20.71 27.77 84.62
CA GLU A 555 -22.00 27.11 84.86
C GLU A 555 -21.98 26.31 86.18
N LYS A 556 -20.85 25.70 86.55
CA LYS A 556 -20.65 25.07 87.87
C LYS A 556 -20.54 26.12 88.99
N LEU A 557 -19.96 27.27 88.71
CA LEU A 557 -19.95 28.42 89.61
C LEU A 557 -21.34 29.05 89.71
N GLU A 558 -22.11 29.12 88.64
CA GLU A 558 -23.50 29.59 88.62
C GLU A 558 -24.46 28.59 89.27
N THR A 559 -24.23 27.29 89.16
CA THR A 559 -25.03 26.27 89.87
C THR A 559 -24.67 26.20 91.36
N THR A 560 -23.42 26.50 91.74
CA THR A 560 -23.01 26.64 93.15
C THR A 560 -23.42 27.99 93.75
N ASN A 561 -23.42 29.06 92.95
CA ASN A 561 -23.93 30.37 93.33
C ASN A 561 -25.47 30.37 93.37
N GLY A 562 -26.13 29.65 92.46
CA GLY A 562 -27.56 29.37 92.46
C GLY A 562 -27.98 28.52 93.66
N LEU A 563 -27.16 27.55 94.09
CA LEU A 563 -27.35 26.82 95.36
C LEU A 563 -27.17 27.72 96.60
N ASN A 564 -26.44 28.82 96.50
CA ASN A 564 -26.28 29.83 97.56
C ASN A 564 -27.39 30.90 97.54
N GLU A 565 -27.85 31.34 96.35
CA GLU A 565 -28.97 32.27 96.17
C GLU A 565 -30.32 31.61 96.49
N GLU A 566 -30.48 30.32 96.21
CA GLU A 566 -31.67 29.53 96.55
C GLU A 566 -31.84 29.35 98.07
N LYS A 567 -30.72 29.30 98.82
CA LYS A 567 -30.69 29.34 100.30
C LYS A 567 -31.09 30.72 100.84
N LEU A 568 -30.70 31.81 100.17
CA LEU A 568 -31.10 33.18 100.52
C LEU A 568 -32.59 33.45 100.20
N ARG A 569 -33.13 32.87 99.13
CA ARG A 569 -34.54 33.05 98.73
C ARG A 569 -35.52 32.32 99.67
N ILE A 570 -35.16 31.15 100.20
CA ILE A 570 -35.96 30.41 101.20
C ILE A 570 -36.01 31.15 102.55
N LEU A 571 -34.89 31.75 102.98
CA LEU A 571 -34.83 32.60 104.18
C LEU A 571 -35.70 33.87 104.05
N ASN A 572 -35.71 34.51 102.87
CA ASN A 572 -36.52 35.70 102.61
C ASN A 572 -38.03 35.39 102.54
N THR A 573 -38.44 34.26 101.96
CA THR A 573 -39.87 33.87 101.90
C THR A 573 -40.44 33.44 103.26
N GLU A 574 -39.60 32.92 104.16
CA GLU A 574 -39.99 32.59 105.54
C GLU A 574 -40.14 33.87 106.40
N LEU A 575 -39.37 34.91 106.11
CA LEU A 575 -39.54 36.26 106.68
C LEU A 575 -40.79 36.99 106.15
N GLU A 576 -41.21 36.71 104.92
CA GLU A 576 -42.34 37.39 104.28
C GLU A 576 -43.70 36.74 104.63
N MET A 577 -43.75 35.44 104.91
CA MET A 577 -44.96 34.77 105.42
C MET A 577 -45.23 35.00 106.92
N LEU A 578 -44.24 35.42 107.71
CA LEU A 578 -44.44 35.92 109.08
C LEU A 578 -44.83 37.41 109.12
N ARG A 579 -44.68 38.16 108.02
CA ARG A 579 -45.08 39.58 107.90
C ARG A 579 -46.55 39.80 107.56
N SER A 580 -47.27 38.80 107.04
CA SER A 580 -48.70 38.94 106.70
C SER A 580 -49.68 38.59 107.83
N SER A 581 -49.20 38.34 109.05
CA SER A 581 -50.05 38.15 110.24
C SER A 581 -49.61 39.00 111.43
N GLN A 582 -49.35 40.29 111.23
CA GLN A 582 -49.33 41.25 112.35
C GLN A 582 -49.51 42.71 111.89
N ASN A 583 -50.71 43.04 111.40
CA ASN A 583 -51.22 44.41 111.51
C ASN A 583 -51.94 44.53 112.85
N ASN A 584 -51.25 44.97 113.89
CA ASN A 584 -51.84 45.73 115.00
C ASN A 584 -50.75 46.29 115.93
N ALA A 585 -50.94 47.59 116.22
CA ALA A 585 -50.30 48.41 117.25
C ALA A 585 -48.81 48.75 117.03
N ASP A 586 -48.49 49.96 116.60
CA ASP A 586 -48.39 51.20 117.39
C ASP A 586 -47.14 51.26 118.29
N VAL A 587 -46.46 52.41 118.18
CA VAL A 587 -45.77 53.13 119.27
C VAL A 587 -44.25 52.94 119.44
N LEU A 588 -43.55 54.06 119.19
CA LEU A 588 -42.38 54.65 119.88
C LEU A 588 -40.95 54.16 119.61
N ASP A 589 -40.17 55.13 119.10
CA ASP A 589 -38.90 55.66 119.62
C ASP A 589 -37.54 54.94 119.48
N ASN A 590 -36.63 55.68 118.84
CA ASN A 590 -35.28 56.07 119.29
C ASN A 590 -34.20 55.03 119.71
N GLN A 591 -33.13 55.02 118.89
CA GLN A 591 -31.68 55.19 119.21
C GLN A 591 -30.88 54.18 120.08
N SER A 592 -29.62 53.99 119.62
CA SER A 592 -28.39 53.53 120.33
C SER A 592 -28.23 52.00 120.54
N GLU A 593 -27.07 51.35 120.67
CA GLU A 593 -25.62 51.54 120.45
C GLU A 593 -24.95 50.15 120.78
N VAL A 594 -23.81 49.80 120.15
CA VAL A 594 -22.63 49.06 120.71
C VAL A 594 -22.67 47.53 121.05
N LEU A 595 -21.89 46.77 120.24
CA LEU A 595 -20.83 45.75 120.47
C LEU A 595 -20.85 44.62 121.58
N SER A 596 -20.52 43.39 121.09
CA SER A 596 -19.56 42.36 121.60
C SER A 596 -19.95 41.15 122.50
N THR A 597 -19.25 40.01 122.25
CA THR A 597 -18.94 38.80 123.08
C THR A 597 -19.99 37.66 123.19
N SER A 598 -19.75 36.35 123.43
CA SER A 598 -18.63 35.36 123.42
C SER A 598 -19.20 33.94 123.78
N THR A 599 -18.49 32.86 123.43
CA THR A 599 -18.35 31.53 124.12
C THR A 599 -19.41 30.39 124.11
N ILE A 600 -19.05 29.29 123.41
CA ILE A 600 -18.82 27.87 123.83
C ILE A 600 -19.94 26.95 124.40
N SER A 601 -20.22 25.89 123.61
CA SER A 601 -20.21 24.41 123.85
C SER A 601 -20.83 23.76 125.11
N ARG A 602 -21.77 22.82 124.88
CA ARG A 602 -21.99 21.60 125.69
C ARG A 602 -22.53 20.48 124.79
N ALA A 603 -21.77 19.39 124.69
CA ALA A 603 -21.70 18.53 123.52
C ALA A 603 -22.02 17.03 123.75
N ASP A 604 -22.78 16.62 124.77
CA ASP A 604 -22.93 15.16 125.05
C ASP A 604 -24.36 14.66 125.33
N GLU A 605 -25.38 15.52 125.22
CA GLU A 605 -26.80 15.08 125.25
C GLU A 605 -27.37 14.84 123.84
N LEU A 606 -26.66 15.33 122.80
CA LEU A 606 -27.04 15.23 121.39
C LEU A 606 -26.67 13.90 120.72
N GLN A 607 -25.92 13.01 121.39
CA GLN A 607 -25.36 11.80 120.78
C GLN A 607 -26.23 10.52 120.96
N ARG A 608 -27.34 10.58 121.70
CA ARG A 608 -28.28 9.45 121.87
C ARG A 608 -29.68 9.67 121.30
N LEU A 609 -30.04 10.91 121.01
CA LEU A 609 -31.14 11.25 120.10
C LEU A 609 -30.67 11.19 118.63
N LYS A 610 -29.37 11.45 118.37
CA LYS A 610 -28.73 11.37 117.05
C LYS A 610 -28.93 10.05 116.31
N ASP A 611 -28.79 8.88 116.91
CA ASP A 611 -28.77 7.65 116.09
C ASP A 611 -30.17 7.12 115.69
N VAL A 612 -31.24 7.57 116.35
CA VAL A 612 -32.64 7.24 115.98
C VAL A 612 -33.29 8.39 115.21
N GLU A 613 -32.90 9.64 115.50
CA GLU A 613 -33.18 10.78 114.63
C GLU A 613 -32.42 10.62 113.31
N ASP A 614 -31.12 10.30 113.23
CA ASP A 614 -30.37 10.17 111.96
C ASP A 614 -30.96 9.13 110.98
N SER A 615 -31.70 8.09 111.41
CA SER A 615 -32.33 7.14 110.48
C SER A 615 -33.69 7.63 109.91
N PHE A 616 -34.51 8.29 110.72
CA PHE A 616 -35.78 8.86 110.29
C PHE A 616 -35.64 10.30 109.78
N GLU A 617 -34.78 11.10 110.37
CA GLU A 617 -34.39 12.46 109.98
C GLU A 617 -33.59 12.46 108.68
N GLU A 618 -32.79 11.45 108.36
CA GLU A 618 -32.11 11.41 107.06
C GLU A 618 -33.06 10.94 105.94
N LYS A 619 -34.01 10.02 106.19
CA LYS A 619 -35.07 9.68 105.21
C LYS A 619 -36.16 10.74 105.12
N TYR A 620 -36.55 11.38 106.22
CA TYR A 620 -37.55 12.44 106.28
C TYR A 620 -36.96 13.77 105.80
N ASN A 621 -35.69 14.12 106.07
CA ASN A 621 -35.04 15.29 105.45
C ASN A 621 -34.70 15.03 103.97
N LYS A 622 -34.41 13.80 103.53
CA LYS A 622 -34.30 13.48 102.10
C LYS A 622 -35.68 13.52 101.42
N LEU A 623 -36.75 12.98 102.00
CA LEU A 623 -38.11 13.06 101.43
C LEU A 623 -38.72 14.47 101.54
N ARG A 624 -38.39 15.25 102.59
CA ARG A 624 -38.83 16.64 102.80
C ARG A 624 -38.00 17.61 101.98
N ALA A 625 -36.70 17.37 101.76
CA ALA A 625 -35.90 18.13 100.80
C ALA A 625 -36.22 17.76 99.35
N ILE A 626 -36.61 16.51 99.05
CA ILE A 626 -37.12 16.11 97.73
C ILE A 626 -38.54 16.63 97.52
N ALA A 627 -39.42 16.62 98.53
CA ALA A 627 -40.74 17.23 98.44
C ALA A 627 -40.69 18.77 98.45
N ALA A 628 -39.73 19.40 99.13
CA ALA A 628 -39.50 20.84 99.06
C ALA A 628 -38.79 21.25 97.77
N LYS A 629 -37.88 20.43 97.22
CA LYS A 629 -37.28 20.67 95.91
C LYS A 629 -38.21 20.29 94.77
N LEU A 630 -39.12 19.33 94.92
CA LEU A 630 -40.20 19.08 93.96
C LEU A 630 -41.32 20.09 94.11
N LYS A 631 -41.60 20.64 95.30
CA LYS A 631 -42.56 21.74 95.47
C LYS A 631 -41.98 23.09 95.01
N LYS A 632 -40.67 23.32 95.19
CA LYS A 632 -39.95 24.49 94.66
C LYS A 632 -39.64 24.35 93.17
N LYS A 633 -39.28 23.17 92.67
CA LYS A 633 -39.27 22.91 91.23
C LYS A 633 -40.65 22.88 90.61
N LEU A 634 -41.71 22.45 91.29
CA LEU A 634 -43.08 22.59 90.79
C LEU A 634 -43.54 24.05 90.88
N GLN A 635 -43.05 24.85 91.83
CA GLN A 635 -43.36 26.28 91.96
C GLN A 635 -42.50 27.16 91.05
N ASP A 636 -41.31 26.71 90.68
CA ASP A 636 -40.40 27.33 89.72
C ASP A 636 -40.69 26.82 88.29
N GLU A 637 -41.18 25.59 88.10
CA GLU A 637 -41.80 25.14 86.85
C GLU A 637 -43.20 25.76 86.69
N VAL A 638 -43.94 26.02 87.78
CA VAL A 638 -45.18 26.83 87.72
C VAL A 638 -44.85 28.32 87.61
N SER A 639 -43.71 28.82 88.07
CA SER A 639 -43.28 30.21 87.82
C SER A 639 -42.71 30.37 86.42
N VAL A 640 -41.94 29.42 85.92
CA VAL A 640 -41.45 29.39 84.53
C VAL A 640 -42.60 29.08 83.59
N LYS A 641 -43.57 28.25 83.96
CA LYS A 641 -44.82 28.08 83.19
C LYS A 641 -45.75 29.27 83.35
N GLN A 642 -45.78 30.02 84.46
CA GLN A 642 -46.48 31.31 84.56
C GLN A 642 -45.71 32.44 83.88
N ASP A 643 -44.40 32.38 83.77
CA ASP A 643 -43.57 33.38 83.12
C ASP A 643 -43.50 33.10 81.62
N LEU A 644 -43.58 31.83 81.18
CA LEU A 644 -43.81 31.41 79.80
C LEU A 644 -45.29 31.49 79.42
N GLU A 645 -46.27 31.30 80.32
CA GLU A 645 -47.68 31.62 80.06
C GLU A 645 -47.89 33.14 80.11
N ARG A 646 -47.13 33.91 80.91
CA ARG A 646 -47.06 35.38 80.79
C ARG A 646 -46.27 35.81 79.57
N GLU A 647 -45.23 35.10 79.12
CA GLU A 647 -44.52 35.42 77.87
C GLU A 647 -45.34 35.01 76.67
N ILE A 648 -46.12 33.92 76.74
CA ILE A 648 -47.06 33.48 75.71
C ILE A 648 -48.32 34.34 75.76
N ASP A 649 -48.80 34.79 76.92
CA ASP A 649 -49.91 35.75 77.03
C ASP A 649 -49.45 37.17 76.80
N GLN A 650 -48.17 37.50 76.94
CA GLN A 650 -47.58 38.78 76.54
C GLN A 650 -47.13 38.74 75.10
N MET A 651 -46.82 37.58 74.51
CA MET A 651 -46.65 37.39 73.08
C MET A 651 -47.98 37.25 72.37
N LYS A 652 -49.02 36.67 73.01
CA LYS A 652 -50.41 36.69 72.53
C LYS A 652 -51.13 37.98 72.86
N SER A 653 -50.74 38.72 73.89
CA SER A 653 -51.17 40.12 74.11
C SER A 653 -50.36 41.03 73.23
N ASN A 654 -49.10 40.77 72.88
CA ASN A 654 -48.36 41.53 71.85
C ASN A 654 -48.76 41.10 70.44
N GLU A 655 -49.28 39.89 70.22
CA GLU A 655 -49.81 39.42 68.94
C GLU A 655 -51.29 39.78 68.81
N ASN A 656 -52.06 39.81 69.91
CA ASN A 656 -53.38 40.44 69.93
C ASN A 656 -53.29 41.95 70.03
N GLU A 657 -52.25 42.56 70.59
CA GLU A 657 -51.96 44.01 70.55
C GLU A 657 -51.29 44.36 69.24
N ALA A 658 -50.53 43.48 68.59
CA ALA A 658 -50.08 43.71 67.21
C ALA A 658 -51.18 43.36 66.23
N SER A 659 -52.14 42.47 66.53
CA SER A 659 -53.31 42.16 65.68
C SER A 659 -54.46 43.12 65.95
N THR A 660 -54.60 43.67 67.17
CA THR A 660 -55.46 44.81 67.47
C THR A 660 -54.76 46.11 67.13
N GLN A 661 -53.43 46.26 67.16
CA GLN A 661 -52.76 47.41 66.53
C GLN A 661 -52.70 47.23 65.04
N ILE A 662 -52.68 46.03 64.45
CA ILE A 662 -52.83 45.86 63.00
C ILE A 662 -54.29 46.05 62.62
N LYS A 663 -55.29 45.60 63.39
CA LYS A 663 -56.71 45.91 63.18
C LYS A 663 -57.11 47.31 63.59
N ASP A 664 -56.41 47.95 64.52
CA ASP A 664 -56.60 49.33 64.93
C ASP A 664 -55.75 50.22 64.06
N LEU A 665 -54.64 49.77 63.45
CA LEU A 665 -53.95 50.46 62.35
C LEU A 665 -54.68 50.20 61.05
N GLN A 666 -55.35 49.07 60.82
CA GLN A 666 -56.24 48.84 59.68
C GLN A 666 -57.52 49.63 59.88
N LYS A 667 -58.12 49.65 61.07
CA LYS A 667 -59.23 50.55 61.39
C LYS A 667 -58.77 51.98 61.47
N ARG A 668 -57.53 52.31 61.84
CA ARG A 668 -57.00 53.68 61.80
C ARG A 668 -56.61 54.05 60.40
N ILE A 669 -56.28 53.12 59.51
CA ILE A 669 -56.06 53.35 58.08
C ILE A 669 -57.42 53.47 57.40
N ASP A 670 -58.39 52.60 57.69
CA ASP A 670 -59.77 52.69 57.21
C ASP A 670 -60.51 53.88 57.81
N ASP A 671 -60.26 54.25 59.07
CA ASP A 671 -60.74 55.47 59.73
C ASP A 671 -59.90 56.67 59.32
N LEU A 672 -58.62 56.55 58.93
CA LEU A 672 -57.84 57.65 58.33
C LEU A 672 -58.16 57.83 56.86
N ASP A 673 -58.65 56.80 56.19
CA ASP A 673 -59.15 56.79 54.80
C ASP A 673 -60.60 57.25 54.78
N MET A 674 -61.42 56.84 55.76
CA MET A 674 -62.74 57.43 56.02
C MET A 674 -62.59 58.85 56.55
N GLN A 675 -61.63 59.15 57.45
CA GLN A 675 -61.33 60.52 57.85
C GLN A 675 -60.59 61.27 56.76
N LEU A 676 -59.89 60.66 55.80
CA LEU A 676 -59.36 61.37 54.63
C LEU A 676 -60.50 61.66 53.68
N LEU A 677 -61.40 60.72 53.43
CA LEU A 677 -62.59 60.90 52.59
C LEU A 677 -63.56 61.90 53.24
N GLU A 678 -63.70 61.87 54.56
CA GLU A 678 -64.53 62.77 55.36
C GLU A 678 -63.81 64.09 55.62
N LYS A 679 -62.48 64.15 55.77
CA LYS A 679 -61.68 65.39 55.76
C LYS A 679 -61.58 65.98 54.37
N GLN A 680 -61.71 65.21 53.30
CA GLN A 680 -61.71 65.69 51.91
C GLN A 680 -63.09 66.22 51.57
N LYS A 681 -64.17 65.54 52.02
CA LYS A 681 -65.53 66.11 52.07
C LYS A 681 -65.65 67.31 53.03
N LEU A 682 -64.96 67.30 54.17
CA LEU A 682 -64.91 68.39 55.14
C LEU A 682 -64.00 69.52 54.65
N ASN A 683 -63.01 69.26 53.82
CA ASN A 683 -62.16 70.28 53.17
C ASN A 683 -62.90 70.88 51.97
N ASP A 684 -63.79 70.13 51.31
CA ASP A 684 -64.70 70.68 50.32
C ASP A 684 -65.84 71.49 50.97
N THR A 685 -66.38 71.06 52.12
CA THR A 685 -67.31 71.88 52.91
C THR A 685 -66.62 73.02 53.63
N LEU A 686 -65.39 72.88 54.16
CA LEU A 686 -64.57 73.96 54.74
C LEU A 686 -63.94 74.87 53.69
N LYS A 687 -63.83 74.48 52.41
CA LYS A 687 -63.55 75.41 51.29
C LYS A 687 -64.78 76.23 50.97
N SER A 688 -65.97 75.62 51.00
CA SER A 688 -67.28 76.30 50.92
C SER A 688 -67.54 77.20 52.15
N GLU A 689 -67.09 76.78 53.34
CA GLU A 689 -67.23 77.52 54.60
C GLU A 689 -66.12 78.55 54.80
N ASN A 690 -64.89 78.33 54.31
CA ASN A 690 -63.84 79.37 54.22
C ASN A 690 -64.18 80.44 53.17
N GLN A 691 -64.96 80.11 52.14
CA GLN A 691 -65.58 81.11 51.27
C GLN A 691 -66.64 81.95 52.04
N LYS A 692 -67.33 81.38 53.04
CA LYS A 692 -68.30 82.09 53.90
C LYS A 692 -67.67 82.76 55.13
N LEU A 693 -66.53 82.29 55.62
CA LEU A 693 -65.81 82.84 56.78
C LEU A 693 -64.78 83.90 56.40
N LYS A 694 -64.38 83.98 55.12
CA LYS A 694 -63.72 85.19 54.57
C LYS A 694 -64.61 86.43 54.61
N SER A 695 -65.93 86.29 54.77
CA SER A 695 -66.86 87.40 55.01
C SER A 695 -67.09 87.77 56.48
N SER A 696 -66.49 87.07 57.44
CA SER A 696 -66.71 87.35 58.87
C SER A 696 -65.39 87.53 59.64
N ARG A 697 -64.77 88.69 59.44
CA ARG A 697 -63.60 89.16 60.19
C ARG A 697 -64.04 90.30 61.12
N LYS A 698 -63.87 90.16 62.45
CA LYS A 698 -63.36 91.17 63.42
C LYS A 698 -63.62 90.81 64.91
N GLN A 699 -62.59 91.09 65.75
CA GLN A 699 -62.47 91.10 67.25
C GLN A 699 -61.69 89.88 67.82
N ALA A 700 -60.69 89.96 68.73
CA ALA A 700 -60.13 91.05 69.55
C ALA A 700 -58.66 90.76 69.99
N ASN A 701 -57.94 91.83 70.37
CA ASN A 701 -56.47 91.98 70.45
C ASN A 701 -55.71 91.37 71.67
N VAL A 702 -56.18 90.30 72.29
CA VAL A 702 -55.36 89.52 73.28
C VAL A 702 -54.89 88.19 72.71
N LEU A 703 -55.62 87.67 71.71
CA LEU A 703 -55.20 86.54 70.87
C LEU A 703 -53.99 86.86 69.98
N ASN A 704 -53.68 88.12 69.67
CA ASN A 704 -52.60 88.42 68.72
C ASN A 704 -51.19 88.04 69.22
N LEU A 705 -50.94 88.03 70.54
CA LEU A 705 -49.64 87.60 71.09
C LEU A 705 -49.52 86.08 71.20
N GLU A 706 -50.62 85.39 71.53
CA GLU A 706 -50.68 83.94 71.50
C GLU A 706 -50.70 83.40 70.07
N ILE A 707 -51.32 84.13 69.13
CA ILE A 707 -51.24 83.90 67.70
C ILE A 707 -49.83 84.17 67.20
N GLU A 708 -49.12 85.23 67.61
CA GLU A 708 -47.74 85.46 67.14
C GLU A 708 -46.77 84.39 67.67
N ALA A 709 -46.95 83.91 68.91
CA ALA A 709 -46.18 82.79 69.47
C ALA A 709 -46.54 81.45 68.79
N ALA A 710 -47.83 81.21 68.54
CA ALA A 710 -48.29 80.07 67.77
C ALA A 710 -47.85 80.15 66.30
N GLU A 711 -47.79 81.33 65.69
CA GLU A 711 -47.32 81.60 64.32
C GLU A 711 -45.82 81.38 64.23
N LYS A 712 -45.02 81.83 65.22
CA LYS A 712 -43.58 81.51 65.26
C LYS A 712 -43.36 80.02 65.42
N SER A 713 -44.05 79.35 66.33
CA SER A 713 -44.01 77.88 66.46
C SER A 713 -44.48 77.17 65.18
N LEU A 714 -45.54 77.66 64.53
CA LEU A 714 -46.06 77.13 63.27
C LEU A 714 -45.08 77.35 62.12
N THR A 715 -44.38 78.49 62.06
CA THR A 715 -43.34 78.74 61.05
C THR A 715 -42.12 77.86 61.29
N GLU A 716 -41.75 77.60 62.56
CA GLU A 716 -40.65 76.70 62.87
C GLU A 716 -41.01 75.24 62.56
N VAL A 717 -42.22 74.81 62.88
CA VAL A 717 -42.76 73.49 62.50
C VAL A 717 -42.90 73.39 60.98
N ASN A 718 -43.37 74.42 60.28
CA ASN A 718 -43.44 74.44 58.82
C ASN A 718 -42.05 74.42 58.19
N ASN A 719 -41.06 75.09 58.78
CA ASN A 719 -39.68 75.04 58.29
C ASN A 719 -39.05 73.66 58.54
N LYS A 720 -39.33 73.02 59.68
CA LYS A 720 -38.93 71.63 59.95
C LYS A 720 -39.66 70.66 59.02
N LEU A 721 -40.94 70.88 58.74
CA LEU A 721 -41.74 70.08 57.83
C LEU A 721 -41.23 70.23 56.41
N ALA A 722 -40.96 71.45 55.93
CA ALA A 722 -40.35 71.70 54.64
C ALA A 722 -38.97 71.04 54.51
N LYS A 723 -38.12 71.11 55.53
CA LYS A 723 -36.83 70.39 55.54
C LYS A 723 -37.02 68.87 55.48
N ARG A 724 -37.93 68.31 56.27
CA ARG A 724 -38.26 66.88 56.23
C ARG A 724 -38.87 66.46 54.89
N THR A 725 -39.69 67.30 54.26
CA THR A 725 -40.21 67.06 52.92
C THR A 725 -39.09 67.06 51.90
N THR A 726 -38.14 68.00 51.95
CA THR A 726 -36.99 67.99 51.04
C THR A 726 -36.04 66.80 51.28
N GLU A 727 -35.85 66.38 52.54
CA GLU A 727 -35.08 65.17 52.85
C GLU A 727 -35.80 63.91 52.34
N LEU A 728 -37.12 63.86 52.45
CA LEU A 728 -37.96 62.77 51.95
C LEU A 728 -37.97 62.72 50.42
N ASP A 729 -38.07 63.86 49.74
CA ASP A 729 -37.98 63.95 48.28
C ASP A 729 -36.61 63.49 47.77
N ASN A 730 -35.53 63.92 48.44
CA ASN A 730 -34.17 63.46 48.12
C ASN A 730 -34.00 61.96 48.35
N ALA A 731 -34.55 61.41 49.44
CA ALA A 731 -34.53 59.96 49.69
C ALA A 731 -35.37 59.20 48.65
N GLN A 732 -36.52 59.74 48.25
CA GLN A 732 -37.38 59.18 47.20
C GLN A 732 -36.67 59.16 45.84
N GLU A 733 -35.92 60.22 45.52
CA GLU A 733 -35.12 60.31 44.30
C GLU A 733 -33.95 59.31 44.33
N GLN A 734 -33.28 59.17 45.47
CA GLN A 734 -32.25 58.14 45.65
C GLN A 734 -32.82 56.72 45.50
N ILE A 735 -33.99 56.42 46.07
CA ILE A 735 -34.66 55.12 45.89
C ILE A 735 -34.97 54.87 44.41
N LYS A 736 -35.52 55.85 43.70
CA LYS A 736 -35.79 55.74 42.25
C LYS A 736 -34.53 55.47 41.43
N THR A 737 -33.42 56.14 41.73
CA THR A 737 -32.15 55.88 41.02
C THR A 737 -31.62 54.47 41.31
N LYS A 738 -31.72 54.00 42.56
CA LYS A 738 -31.35 52.62 42.92
C LYS A 738 -32.25 51.60 42.26
N ASP A 739 -33.56 51.83 42.17
CA ASP A 739 -34.50 50.96 41.46
C ASP A 739 -34.20 50.88 39.96
N LEU A 740 -33.87 52.00 39.31
CA LEU A 740 -33.42 52.00 37.92
C LEU A 740 -32.14 51.16 37.74
N THR A 741 -31.20 51.28 38.68
CA THR A 741 -29.94 50.51 38.66
C THR A 741 -30.20 49.02 38.86
N ILE A 742 -31.08 48.65 39.81
CA ILE A 742 -31.50 47.25 40.05
C ILE A 742 -32.16 46.67 38.80
N ASN A 743 -33.02 47.44 38.13
CA ASN A 743 -33.67 47.00 36.89
C ASN A 743 -32.68 46.81 35.74
N GLN A 744 -31.64 47.64 35.64
CA GLN A 744 -30.57 47.44 34.67
C GLN A 744 -29.77 46.18 34.95
N LEU A 745 -29.35 45.96 36.21
CA LEU A 745 -28.63 44.75 36.62
C LEU A 745 -29.46 43.47 36.41
N ARG A 746 -30.77 43.52 36.65
CA ARG A 746 -31.67 42.39 36.36
C ARG A 746 -31.71 42.04 34.88
N LYS A 747 -31.76 43.03 33.99
CA LYS A 747 -31.69 42.80 32.53
C LYS A 747 -30.34 42.25 32.10
N GLU A 748 -29.26 42.70 32.72
CA GLU A 748 -27.93 42.18 32.43
C GLU A 748 -27.78 40.71 32.88
N ILE A 749 -28.32 40.36 34.05
CA ILE A 749 -28.40 38.96 34.51
C ILE A 749 -29.23 38.12 33.54
N GLU A 750 -30.38 38.60 33.08
CA GLU A 750 -31.24 37.87 32.13
C GLU A 750 -30.54 37.61 30.78
N LEU A 751 -29.78 38.60 30.27
CA LEU A 751 -28.96 38.43 29.06
C LEU A 751 -27.82 37.43 29.27
N LEU A 752 -27.16 37.46 30.43
CA LEU A 752 -26.10 36.50 30.77
C LEU A 752 -26.64 35.08 30.95
N GLU A 753 -27.82 34.92 31.55
CA GLU A 753 -28.51 33.63 31.67
C GLU A 753 -28.90 33.08 30.30
N SER A 754 -29.41 33.94 29.40
CA SER A 754 -29.71 33.56 28.02
C SER A 754 -28.45 33.15 27.25
N SER A 755 -27.35 33.89 27.39
CA SER A 755 -26.06 33.56 26.77
C SER A 755 -25.52 32.23 27.29
N LYS A 756 -25.57 32.01 28.61
CA LYS A 756 -25.14 30.75 29.24
C LYS A 756 -25.98 29.56 28.74
N ALA A 757 -27.29 29.73 28.61
CA ALA A 757 -28.18 28.68 28.09
C ALA A 757 -27.92 28.36 26.61
N ALA A 758 -27.57 29.35 25.80
CA ALA A 758 -27.16 29.12 24.41
C ALA A 758 -25.83 28.36 24.32
N GLU A 759 -24.86 28.70 25.17
CA GLU A 759 -23.54 28.07 25.20
C GLU A 759 -23.60 26.62 25.74
N THR A 760 -24.46 26.33 26.73
CA THR A 760 -24.69 24.94 27.18
C THR A 760 -25.37 24.10 26.10
N LYS A 761 -26.31 24.67 25.34
CA LYS A 761 -26.92 24.00 24.19
C LYS A 761 -25.89 23.70 23.10
N HIS A 762 -25.04 24.67 22.77
CA HIS A 762 -23.96 24.47 21.80
C HIS A 762 -22.94 23.42 22.25
N SER A 763 -22.58 23.40 23.54
CA SER A 763 -21.71 22.37 24.12
C SER A 763 -22.33 20.98 24.05
N GLN A 764 -23.65 20.86 24.22
CA GLN A 764 -24.37 19.60 24.07
C GLN A 764 -24.39 19.14 22.61
N GLU A 765 -24.62 20.04 21.65
CA GLU A 765 -24.57 19.72 20.21
C GLU A 765 -23.17 19.28 19.78
N LEU A 766 -22.11 19.93 20.27
CA LEU A 766 -20.73 19.50 20.04
C LEU A 766 -20.44 18.12 20.63
N LYS A 767 -20.98 17.83 21.82
CA LYS A 767 -20.86 16.51 22.43
C LYS A 767 -21.57 15.44 21.61
N ASP A 768 -22.77 15.71 21.13
CA ASP A 768 -23.53 14.78 20.29
C ASP A 768 -22.83 14.54 18.94
N GLN A 769 -22.20 15.57 18.37
CA GLN A 769 -21.35 15.44 17.17
C GLN A 769 -20.10 14.59 17.44
N ILE A 770 -19.43 14.79 18.58
CA ILE A 770 -18.27 13.98 18.98
C ILE A 770 -18.69 12.52 19.17
N ASP A 771 -19.82 12.26 19.83
CA ASP A 771 -20.34 10.91 20.05
C ASP A 771 -20.71 10.23 18.72
N HIS A 772 -21.28 10.97 17.78
CA HIS A 772 -21.55 10.48 16.42
C HIS A 772 -20.24 10.13 15.69
N LEU A 773 -19.25 11.03 15.70
CA LEU A 773 -17.93 10.79 15.09
C LEU A 773 -17.20 9.61 15.72
N GLN A 774 -17.29 9.43 17.04
CA GLN A 774 -16.73 8.28 17.74
C GLN A 774 -17.42 6.97 17.33
N LYS A 775 -18.74 7.00 17.11
CA LYS A 775 -19.49 5.83 16.64
C LYS A 775 -19.12 5.47 15.20
N THR A 776 -19.09 6.44 14.30
CA THR A 776 -18.66 6.20 12.91
C THR A 776 -17.22 5.73 12.81
N LEU A 777 -16.34 6.23 13.69
CA LEU A 777 -14.95 5.77 13.78
C LEU A 777 -14.87 4.30 14.24
N LYS A 778 -15.67 3.89 15.23
CA LYS A 778 -15.76 2.49 15.66
C LYS A 778 -16.28 1.57 14.56
N ASP A 779 -17.32 1.99 13.84
CA ASP A 779 -17.90 1.22 12.74
C ASP A 779 -16.90 1.10 11.58
N SER A 780 -16.17 2.17 11.26
CA SER A 780 -15.07 2.17 10.27
C SER A 780 -13.91 1.27 10.71
N LEU A 781 -13.52 1.31 11.98
CA LEU A 781 -12.50 0.40 12.55
C LEU A 781 -12.94 -1.06 12.45
N HIS A 782 -14.21 -1.36 12.76
CA HIS A 782 -14.73 -2.72 12.65
C HIS A 782 -14.76 -3.20 11.19
N SER A 783 -15.19 -2.34 10.25
CA SER A 783 -15.15 -2.62 8.82
C SER A 783 -13.72 -2.87 8.32
N LYS A 784 -12.76 -2.03 8.75
CA LYS A 784 -11.33 -2.22 8.45
C LYS A 784 -10.78 -3.53 9.03
N GLN A 785 -11.18 -3.89 10.24
CA GLN A 785 -10.78 -5.16 10.85
C GLN A 785 -11.32 -6.37 10.08
N GLN A 786 -12.58 -6.32 9.62
CA GLN A 786 -13.14 -7.37 8.77
C GLN A 786 -12.43 -7.44 7.40
N ALA A 787 -12.08 -6.30 6.82
CA ALA A 787 -11.31 -6.25 5.57
C ALA A 787 -9.90 -6.84 5.76
N LEU A 788 -9.23 -6.54 6.89
CA LEU A 788 -7.92 -7.11 7.24
C LEU A 788 -7.98 -8.63 7.41
N GLU A 789 -9.01 -9.16 8.05
CA GLU A 789 -9.19 -10.60 8.19
C GLU A 789 -9.39 -11.28 6.83
N LYS A 790 -10.19 -10.66 5.93
CA LYS A 790 -10.34 -11.13 4.55
C LYS A 790 -9.04 -11.06 3.76
N CYS A 791 -8.25 -9.99 3.90
CA CYS A 791 -6.94 -9.87 3.25
C CYS A 791 -6.00 -10.97 3.74
N LYS A 792 -6.01 -11.28 5.03
CA LYS A 792 -5.19 -12.36 5.61
C LYS A 792 -5.58 -13.74 5.07
N ILE A 793 -6.86 -14.00 4.87
CA ILE A 793 -7.34 -15.24 4.23
C ILE A 793 -6.85 -15.30 2.78
N LEU A 794 -6.99 -14.21 2.02
CA LEU A 794 -6.52 -14.14 0.63
C LEU A 794 -5.00 -14.28 0.51
N GLU A 795 -4.23 -13.71 1.45
CA GLU A 795 -2.77 -13.90 1.53
C GLU A 795 -2.42 -15.37 1.76
N GLN A 796 -3.17 -16.07 2.63
CA GLN A 796 -2.99 -17.49 2.88
C GLN A 796 -3.31 -18.33 1.63
N ASP A 797 -4.37 -17.98 0.90
CA ASP A 797 -4.75 -18.65 -0.35
C ASP A 797 -3.70 -18.43 -1.45
N VAL A 798 -3.16 -17.21 -1.57
CA VAL A 798 -2.06 -16.91 -2.50
C VAL A 798 -0.81 -17.70 -2.15
N GLU A 799 -0.48 -17.85 -0.87
CA GLU A 799 0.66 -18.64 -0.44
C GLU A 799 0.45 -20.13 -0.71
N ASN A 800 -0.75 -20.65 -0.49
CA ASN A 800 -1.11 -22.02 -0.85
C ASN A 800 -0.98 -22.26 -2.36
N LEU A 801 -1.48 -21.34 -3.19
CA LEU A 801 -1.35 -21.39 -4.65
C LEU A 801 0.12 -21.30 -5.11
N LYS A 802 0.97 -20.54 -4.41
CA LYS A 802 2.42 -20.53 -4.70
C LYS A 802 3.08 -21.86 -4.38
N ILE A 803 2.72 -22.48 -3.26
CA ILE A 803 3.22 -23.80 -2.88
C ILE A 803 2.81 -24.83 -3.94
N GLU A 804 1.55 -24.81 -4.39
CA GLU A 804 1.06 -25.66 -5.47
C GLU A 804 1.76 -25.39 -6.81
N LEU A 805 2.06 -24.13 -7.13
CA LEU A 805 2.80 -23.79 -8.35
C LEU A 805 4.23 -24.31 -8.30
N GLU A 806 4.91 -24.20 -7.15
CA GLU A 806 6.26 -24.75 -6.99
C GLU A 806 6.27 -26.29 -6.99
N THR A 807 5.24 -26.96 -6.46
CA THR A 807 5.15 -28.43 -6.58
C THR A 807 4.98 -28.86 -8.03
N VAL A 808 4.10 -28.21 -8.79
CA VAL A 808 3.90 -28.49 -10.23
C VAL A 808 5.18 -28.22 -11.02
N LYS A 809 5.92 -27.16 -10.69
CA LYS A 809 7.19 -26.82 -11.36
C LYS A 809 8.28 -27.86 -11.11
N VAL A 810 8.37 -28.39 -9.89
CA VAL A 810 9.28 -29.49 -9.55
C VAL A 810 8.87 -30.78 -10.29
N GLU A 811 7.57 -31.05 -10.42
CA GLU A 811 7.09 -32.20 -11.20
C GLU A 811 7.41 -32.04 -12.71
N LEU A 812 7.24 -30.85 -13.26
CA LEU A 812 7.61 -30.52 -14.64
C LEU A 812 9.12 -30.69 -14.88
N SER A 813 9.97 -30.25 -13.94
CA SER A 813 11.42 -30.41 -14.05
C SER A 813 11.82 -31.89 -14.01
N LYS A 814 11.18 -32.69 -13.15
CA LYS A 814 11.40 -34.15 -13.09
C LYS A 814 10.98 -34.84 -14.40
N ALA A 815 9.81 -34.49 -14.93
CA ALA A 815 9.33 -35.02 -16.21
C ALA A 815 10.27 -34.65 -17.36
N THR A 816 10.70 -33.38 -17.42
CA THR A 816 11.66 -32.89 -18.43
C THR A 816 12.99 -33.63 -18.33
N GLY A 817 13.54 -33.82 -17.13
CA GLY A 817 14.78 -34.56 -16.92
C GLY A 817 14.69 -36.03 -17.34
N SER A 818 13.55 -36.70 -17.09
CA SER A 818 13.33 -38.07 -17.57
C SER A 818 13.27 -38.16 -19.09
N LEU A 819 12.65 -37.16 -19.74
CA LEU A 819 12.52 -37.10 -21.19
C LEU A 819 13.87 -36.81 -21.87
N GLU A 820 14.71 -35.95 -21.29
CA GLU A 820 16.08 -35.73 -21.73
C GLU A 820 16.95 -36.98 -21.60
N GLN A 821 16.81 -37.75 -20.51
CA GLN A 821 17.51 -39.03 -20.36
C GLN A 821 17.09 -40.02 -21.46
N SER A 822 15.80 -40.17 -21.73
CA SER A 822 15.33 -41.04 -22.82
C SER A 822 15.78 -40.57 -24.20
N LEU A 823 15.82 -39.25 -24.45
CA LEU A 823 16.36 -38.71 -25.71
C LEU A 823 17.86 -39.00 -25.86
N SER A 824 18.62 -38.92 -24.77
CA SER A 824 20.04 -39.27 -24.76
C SER A 824 20.27 -40.75 -25.06
N THR A 825 19.49 -41.66 -24.46
CA THR A 825 19.62 -43.11 -24.75
C THR A 825 19.25 -43.42 -26.19
N LEU A 826 18.16 -42.86 -26.71
CA LEU A 826 17.75 -43.00 -28.12
C LEU A 826 18.81 -42.45 -29.10
N LYS A 827 19.45 -41.33 -28.74
CA LYS A 827 20.53 -40.75 -29.56
C LYS A 827 21.75 -41.67 -29.60
N ASN A 828 22.15 -42.23 -28.46
CA ASN A 828 23.28 -43.16 -28.37
C ASN A 828 22.99 -44.45 -29.15
N GLU A 829 21.77 -44.99 -29.06
CA GLU A 829 21.35 -46.15 -29.86
C GLU A 829 21.37 -45.85 -31.36
N LYS A 830 20.90 -44.67 -31.76
CA LYS A 830 20.98 -44.22 -33.15
C LYS A 830 22.43 -44.17 -33.61
N GLU A 831 23.33 -43.55 -32.86
CA GLU A 831 24.75 -43.46 -33.20
C GLU A 831 25.38 -44.87 -33.35
N LEU A 832 25.10 -45.78 -32.42
CA LEU A 832 25.56 -47.18 -32.48
C LEU A 832 25.04 -47.91 -33.73
N LEU A 833 23.76 -47.76 -34.05
CA LEU A 833 23.16 -48.37 -35.26
C LEU A 833 23.76 -47.78 -36.54
N THR A 834 24.05 -46.47 -36.54
CA THR A 834 24.68 -45.79 -37.68
C THR A 834 26.11 -46.30 -37.90
N GLU A 835 26.85 -46.52 -36.81
CA GLU A 835 28.21 -47.07 -36.84
C GLU A 835 28.20 -48.53 -37.33
N GLN A 836 27.26 -49.35 -36.86
CA GLN A 836 27.07 -50.72 -37.35
C GLN A 836 26.71 -50.76 -38.84
N LEU A 837 25.84 -49.85 -39.31
CA LEU A 837 25.47 -49.76 -40.71
C LEU A 837 26.67 -49.37 -41.57
N SER A 838 27.48 -48.41 -41.11
CA SER A 838 28.72 -48.01 -41.79
C SER A 838 29.73 -49.17 -41.89
N ALA A 839 29.88 -49.98 -40.85
CA ALA A 839 30.74 -51.15 -40.82
C ALA A 839 30.26 -52.25 -41.77
N LYS A 840 28.94 -52.45 -41.88
CA LYS A 840 28.36 -53.39 -42.84
C LYS A 840 28.51 -52.90 -44.28
N GLN A 841 28.44 -51.60 -44.50
CA GLN A 841 28.63 -51.01 -45.83
C GLN A 841 30.08 -51.11 -46.30
N THR A 842 31.08 -50.94 -45.41
CA THR A 842 32.48 -51.23 -45.73
C THR A 842 32.71 -52.72 -46.00
N GLN A 843 32.13 -53.62 -45.22
CA GLN A 843 32.20 -55.07 -45.50
C GLN A 843 31.61 -55.43 -46.87
N LEU A 844 30.46 -54.86 -47.23
CA LEU A 844 29.85 -55.03 -48.55
C LEU A 844 30.77 -54.53 -49.67
N SER A 845 31.34 -53.34 -49.51
CA SER A 845 32.30 -52.79 -50.47
C SER A 845 33.55 -53.67 -50.62
N GLU A 846 34.05 -54.26 -49.55
CA GLU A 846 35.18 -55.20 -49.60
C GLU A 846 34.80 -56.49 -50.34
N PHE A 847 33.60 -57.03 -50.09
CA PHE A 847 33.12 -58.22 -50.80
C PHE A 847 32.86 -57.95 -52.27
N GLU A 848 32.32 -56.78 -52.63
CA GLU A 848 32.18 -56.38 -54.03
C GLU A 848 33.54 -56.25 -54.73
N GLN A 849 34.56 -55.72 -54.04
CA GLN A 849 35.92 -55.67 -54.59
C GLN A 849 36.52 -57.06 -54.76
N LYS A 850 36.34 -57.96 -53.77
CA LYS A 850 36.77 -59.36 -53.86
C LYS A 850 36.06 -60.10 -54.99
N LEU A 851 34.76 -59.87 -55.16
CA LEU A 851 33.97 -60.43 -56.26
C LEU A 851 34.48 -59.93 -57.60
N LYS A 852 34.67 -58.62 -57.78
CA LYS A 852 35.25 -58.06 -59.02
C LYS A 852 36.66 -58.60 -59.29
N HIS A 853 37.45 -58.82 -58.26
CA HIS A 853 38.78 -59.42 -58.41
C HIS A 853 38.70 -60.89 -58.83
N ALA A 854 37.79 -61.67 -58.23
CA ALA A 854 37.55 -63.06 -58.60
C ALA A 854 36.93 -63.19 -60.00
N GLU A 855 36.04 -62.28 -60.40
CA GLU A 855 35.48 -62.19 -61.75
C GLU A 855 36.57 -61.90 -62.79
N ARG A 856 37.46 -60.94 -62.52
CA ARG A 856 38.63 -60.69 -63.36
C ARG A 856 39.55 -61.89 -63.43
N ALA A 857 39.86 -62.52 -62.29
CA ALA A 857 40.69 -63.71 -62.25
C ALA A 857 40.05 -64.88 -63.01
N ASN A 858 38.72 -65.05 -62.95
CA ASN A 858 37.99 -66.05 -63.74
C ASN A 858 37.99 -65.73 -65.22
N GLU A 859 37.88 -64.46 -65.60
CA GLU A 859 37.98 -64.05 -67.01
C GLU A 859 39.40 -64.27 -67.54
N ASP A 860 40.41 -63.92 -66.75
CA ASP A 860 41.82 -64.22 -67.04
C ASP A 860 42.02 -65.74 -67.16
N LEU A 861 41.48 -66.55 -66.23
CA LEU A 861 41.52 -68.01 -66.30
C LEU A 861 40.74 -68.56 -67.49
N ARG A 862 39.66 -67.90 -67.92
CA ARG A 862 38.85 -68.29 -69.08
C ARG A 862 39.63 -68.01 -70.36
N VAL A 863 40.32 -66.88 -70.44
CA VAL A 863 41.24 -66.55 -71.54
C VAL A 863 42.41 -67.52 -71.56
N GLU A 864 43.04 -67.76 -70.40
CA GLU A 864 44.10 -68.77 -70.27
C GLU A 864 43.61 -70.18 -70.56
N TYR A 865 42.36 -70.53 -70.22
CA TYR A 865 41.75 -71.81 -70.56
C TYR A 865 41.43 -71.90 -72.04
N LEU A 866 41.03 -70.82 -72.71
CA LEU A 866 40.85 -70.80 -74.16
C LEU A 866 42.20 -70.94 -74.88
N ASP A 867 43.22 -70.22 -74.42
CA ASP A 867 44.59 -70.33 -74.89
C ASP A 867 45.18 -71.71 -74.61
N TYR A 868 44.94 -72.25 -73.41
CA TYR A 868 45.30 -73.60 -73.02
C TYR A 868 44.48 -74.62 -73.76
N LYS A 869 43.21 -74.38 -74.13
CA LYS A 869 42.41 -75.28 -74.96
C LYS A 869 42.90 -75.29 -76.39
N VAL A 870 43.36 -74.16 -76.93
CA VAL A 870 44.01 -74.10 -78.25
C VAL A 870 45.39 -74.78 -78.20
N LYS A 871 46.19 -74.51 -77.16
CA LYS A 871 47.49 -75.16 -76.91
C LYS A 871 47.33 -76.65 -76.58
N ALA A 872 46.29 -77.03 -75.85
CA ALA A 872 45.94 -78.40 -75.48
C ALA A 872 45.22 -79.12 -76.60
N GLN A 873 44.52 -78.47 -77.53
CA GLN A 873 44.08 -79.09 -78.79
C GLN A 873 45.27 -79.29 -79.74
N ALA A 874 46.27 -78.40 -79.70
CA ALA A 874 47.55 -78.58 -80.37
C ALA A 874 48.41 -79.68 -79.71
N VAL A 875 48.32 -79.84 -78.39
CA VAL A 875 49.02 -80.87 -77.59
C VAL A 875 48.21 -82.18 -77.44
N LEU A 876 46.89 -82.20 -77.63
CA LEU A 876 46.03 -83.39 -77.68
C LEU A 876 46.11 -84.08 -79.04
N ARG A 877 46.68 -83.41 -80.06
CA ARG A 877 47.27 -84.08 -81.23
C ARG A 877 48.65 -84.68 -80.94
N LYS A 878 49.24 -84.47 -79.76
CA LYS A 878 50.60 -84.88 -79.40
C LYS A 878 50.75 -85.22 -77.91
N ASN A 879 50.32 -86.44 -77.57
CA ASN A 879 50.63 -87.23 -76.37
C ASN A 879 49.56 -87.32 -75.28
N GLN A 880 49.08 -88.56 -75.16
CA GLN A 880 48.49 -89.19 -73.98
C GLN A 880 49.53 -89.30 -72.84
N ASN A 881 49.17 -88.85 -71.63
CA ASN A 881 49.37 -89.50 -70.30
C ASN A 881 49.65 -88.52 -69.12
N ARG A 882 48.84 -88.72 -68.07
CA ARG A 882 49.06 -88.61 -66.59
C ARG A 882 49.14 -87.25 -65.84
N ASP A 883 48.23 -87.17 -64.85
CA ASP A 883 48.44 -87.06 -63.39
C ASP A 883 48.44 -85.73 -62.59
N SER A 884 47.50 -85.69 -61.63
CA SER A 884 47.69 -85.58 -60.17
C SER A 884 47.99 -84.24 -59.45
N THR A 885 47.55 -83.09 -59.95
CA THR A 885 47.65 -81.80 -59.21
C THR A 885 46.35 -81.35 -58.53
N LYS A 886 45.18 -81.84 -58.94
CA LYS A 886 43.86 -81.39 -58.42
C LYS A 886 43.50 -81.84 -57.00
N GLU A 887 44.21 -82.79 -56.42
CA GLU A 887 43.85 -83.38 -55.13
C GLU A 887 44.36 -82.54 -53.93
N HIS A 888 45.35 -81.67 -54.14
CA HIS A 888 45.94 -80.85 -53.06
C HIS A 888 45.21 -79.50 -52.90
N GLU A 889 44.77 -78.88 -54.01
CA GLU A 889 43.98 -77.65 -54.01
C GLU A 889 42.61 -77.85 -53.33
N LEU A 890 41.99 -79.02 -53.55
CA LEU A 890 40.73 -79.40 -52.92
C LEU A 890 40.87 -79.62 -51.40
N GLU A 891 42.05 -80.01 -50.90
CA GLU A 891 42.27 -80.14 -49.44
C GLU A 891 42.46 -78.78 -48.76
N GLU A 892 43.11 -77.80 -49.41
CA GLU A 892 43.22 -76.42 -48.91
C GLU A 892 41.87 -75.68 -48.91
N GLU A 893 41.04 -75.92 -49.94
CA GLU A 893 39.71 -75.34 -50.04
C GLU A 893 38.76 -75.92 -48.97
N ILE A 894 38.88 -77.20 -48.62
CA ILE A 894 38.11 -77.80 -47.51
C ILE A 894 38.52 -77.22 -46.15
N VAL A 895 39.80 -76.91 -45.94
CA VAL A 895 40.28 -76.32 -44.68
C VAL A 895 39.78 -74.87 -44.53
N THR A 896 39.80 -74.09 -45.61
CA THR A 896 39.28 -72.72 -45.60
C THR A 896 37.76 -72.70 -45.44
N LEU A 897 37.02 -73.60 -46.10
CA LEU A 897 35.58 -73.73 -45.93
C LEU A 897 35.20 -74.14 -44.50
N ARG A 898 35.95 -75.05 -43.87
CA ARG A 898 35.74 -75.41 -42.45
C ARG A 898 36.00 -74.24 -41.50
N ALA A 899 37.00 -73.40 -41.79
CA ALA A 899 37.25 -72.19 -41.00
C ALA A 899 36.15 -71.13 -41.19
N THR A 900 35.54 -71.05 -42.38
CA THR A 900 34.38 -70.19 -42.59
C THR A 900 33.11 -70.73 -41.93
N GLU A 901 32.93 -72.05 -41.89
CA GLU A 901 31.79 -72.70 -41.22
C GLU A 901 31.83 -72.47 -39.71
N THR A 902 33.00 -72.58 -39.07
CA THR A 902 33.14 -72.31 -37.63
C THR A 902 32.89 -70.84 -37.30
N ASN A 903 33.35 -69.91 -38.14
CA ASN A 903 33.05 -68.49 -37.98
C ASN A 903 31.56 -68.17 -38.20
N LEU A 904 30.89 -68.83 -39.16
CA LEU A 904 29.45 -68.68 -39.34
C LEU A 904 28.67 -69.24 -38.15
N ARG A 905 29.08 -70.38 -37.59
CA ARG A 905 28.46 -70.94 -36.38
C ARG A 905 28.58 -70.01 -35.17
N THR A 906 29.76 -69.42 -34.93
CA THR A 906 29.91 -68.45 -33.83
C THR A 906 29.09 -67.19 -34.07
N THR A 907 28.97 -66.70 -35.31
CA THR A 907 28.09 -65.56 -35.60
C THR A 907 26.61 -65.88 -35.38
N VAL A 908 26.14 -67.06 -35.78
CA VAL A 908 24.76 -67.51 -35.54
C VAL A 908 24.49 -67.63 -34.04
N GLU A 909 25.45 -68.14 -33.27
CA GLU A 909 25.33 -68.25 -31.81
C GLU A 909 25.27 -66.86 -31.15
N THR A 910 26.09 -65.90 -31.59
CA THR A 910 26.03 -64.51 -31.10
C THR A 910 24.77 -63.76 -31.52
N LEU A 911 24.21 -64.05 -32.70
CA LEU A 911 22.94 -63.46 -33.14
C LEU A 911 21.77 -64.07 -32.37
N THR A 912 21.84 -65.37 -32.04
CA THR A 912 20.82 -66.05 -31.25
C THR A 912 20.79 -65.50 -29.82
N THR A 913 21.93 -65.25 -29.19
CA THR A 913 21.98 -64.63 -27.85
C THR A 913 21.47 -63.19 -27.87
N LYS A 914 21.76 -62.41 -28.92
CA LYS A 914 21.21 -61.06 -29.10
C LYS A 914 19.70 -61.04 -29.31
N VAL A 915 19.15 -61.99 -30.06
CA VAL A 915 17.69 -62.12 -30.22
C VAL A 915 17.04 -62.43 -28.86
N GLN A 916 17.64 -63.33 -28.07
CA GLN A 916 17.12 -63.64 -26.73
C GLN A 916 17.19 -62.46 -25.74
N THR A 917 18.21 -61.59 -25.84
CA THR A 917 18.27 -60.38 -25.00
C THR A 917 17.24 -59.34 -25.44
N LEU A 918 17.08 -59.13 -26.75
CA LEU A 918 16.08 -58.20 -27.28
C LEU A 918 14.64 -58.66 -27.00
N GLU A 919 14.38 -59.98 -26.99
CA GLU A 919 13.08 -60.52 -26.60
C GLU A 919 12.75 -60.23 -25.12
N LYS A 920 13.74 -60.32 -24.22
CA LYS A 920 13.56 -59.97 -22.80
C LYS A 920 13.37 -58.47 -22.59
N GLU A 921 14.09 -57.63 -23.32
CA GLU A 921 13.91 -56.17 -23.27
C GLU A 921 12.53 -55.76 -23.78
N LYS A 922 12.02 -56.40 -24.83
CA LYS A 922 10.66 -56.18 -25.34
C LYS A 922 9.59 -56.58 -24.30
N GLU A 923 9.79 -57.68 -23.58
CA GLU A 923 8.88 -58.11 -22.52
C GLU A 923 8.88 -57.09 -21.36
N HIS A 924 10.05 -56.63 -20.93
CA HIS A 924 10.18 -55.61 -19.89
C HIS A 924 9.53 -54.27 -20.27
N LEU A 925 9.76 -53.78 -21.49
CA LEU A 925 9.10 -52.57 -22.02
C LEU A 925 7.57 -52.75 -22.10
N GLY A 926 7.09 -53.97 -22.37
CA GLY A 926 5.67 -54.29 -22.35
C GLY A 926 5.04 -54.15 -20.96
N GLU A 927 5.73 -54.62 -19.93
CA GLU A 927 5.31 -54.48 -18.52
C GLU A 927 5.30 -53.02 -18.07
N GLU A 928 6.34 -52.25 -18.40
CA GLU A 928 6.41 -50.82 -18.10
C GLU A 928 5.27 -50.06 -18.80
N GLN A 929 5.00 -50.34 -20.07
CA GLN A 929 3.89 -49.72 -20.79
C GLN A 929 2.53 -50.03 -20.14
N GLN A 930 2.34 -51.23 -19.57
CA GLN A 930 1.13 -51.59 -18.84
C GLN A 930 1.01 -50.83 -17.51
N GLN A 931 2.12 -50.67 -16.77
CA GLN A 931 2.16 -49.89 -15.53
C GLN A 931 1.91 -48.40 -15.78
N PHE A 932 2.48 -47.82 -16.85
CA PHE A 932 2.20 -46.44 -17.25
C PHE A 932 0.72 -46.24 -17.59
N LYS A 933 0.09 -47.16 -18.32
CA LYS A 933 -1.35 -47.10 -18.61
C LYS A 933 -2.20 -47.14 -17.35
N GLN A 934 -1.85 -47.97 -16.36
CA GLN A 934 -2.55 -48.01 -15.07
C GLN A 934 -2.42 -46.66 -14.34
N ARG A 935 -1.22 -46.09 -14.29
CA ARG A 935 -0.98 -44.79 -13.65
C ARG A 935 -1.71 -43.63 -14.34
N CYS A 936 -1.78 -43.63 -15.68
CA CYS A 936 -2.57 -42.65 -16.43
C CYS A 936 -4.07 -42.78 -16.10
N ASN A 937 -4.59 -43.99 -15.92
CA ASN A 937 -5.98 -44.20 -15.56
C ASN A 937 -6.28 -43.73 -14.12
N GLU A 938 -5.37 -43.97 -13.18
CA GLU A 938 -5.50 -43.48 -11.80
C GLU A 938 -5.45 -41.94 -11.74
N LEU A 939 -4.54 -41.31 -12.49
CA LEU A 939 -4.48 -39.85 -12.61
C LEU A 939 -5.76 -39.29 -13.23
N MET A 940 -6.33 -39.95 -14.25
CA MET A 940 -7.60 -39.53 -14.85
C MET A 940 -8.75 -39.60 -13.82
N GLN A 941 -8.81 -40.66 -13.01
CA GLN A 941 -9.82 -40.78 -11.94
C GLN A 941 -9.67 -39.68 -10.88
N LEU A 942 -8.43 -39.33 -10.52
CA LEU A 942 -8.17 -38.26 -9.56
C LEU A 942 -8.59 -36.88 -10.12
N VAL A 943 -8.31 -36.61 -11.39
CA VAL A 943 -8.76 -35.38 -12.06
C VAL A 943 -10.29 -35.30 -12.10
N ASP A 944 -10.98 -36.39 -12.37
CA ASP A 944 -12.45 -36.43 -12.36
C ASP A 944 -13.02 -36.23 -10.95
N GLU A 945 -12.36 -36.72 -9.91
CA GLU A 945 -12.76 -36.50 -8.52
C GLU A 945 -12.59 -35.03 -8.10
N VAL A 946 -11.46 -34.41 -8.45
CA VAL A 946 -11.21 -32.98 -8.19
C VAL A 946 -12.21 -32.12 -8.97
N ARG A 947 -12.56 -32.48 -10.21
CA ARG A 947 -13.61 -31.80 -10.97
C ARG A 947 -14.97 -31.86 -10.26
N LYS A 948 -15.38 -33.03 -9.76
CA LYS A 948 -16.63 -33.18 -9.00
C LYS A 948 -16.64 -32.37 -7.71
N GLN A 949 -15.51 -32.30 -7.01
CA GLN A 949 -15.38 -31.49 -5.79
C GLN A 949 -15.49 -30.00 -6.10
N ASN A 950 -14.84 -29.53 -7.18
CA ASN A 950 -14.94 -28.15 -7.64
C ASN A 950 -16.39 -27.81 -8.08
N ASP A 951 -17.08 -28.72 -8.76
CA ASP A 951 -18.49 -28.57 -9.11
C ASP A 951 -19.42 -28.56 -7.88
N SER A 952 -19.04 -29.23 -6.79
CA SER A 952 -19.76 -29.18 -5.50
C SER A 952 -19.56 -27.83 -4.82
N LEU A 953 -18.30 -27.39 -4.70
CA LEU A 953 -17.94 -26.09 -4.12
C LEU A 953 -18.58 -24.92 -4.89
N ASN A 954 -18.59 -24.98 -6.22
CA ASN A 954 -19.26 -23.98 -7.05
C ASN A 954 -20.78 -23.95 -6.82
N ARG A 955 -21.41 -25.10 -6.60
CA ARG A 955 -22.83 -25.17 -6.25
C ARG A 955 -23.11 -24.58 -4.86
N GLU A 956 -22.25 -24.85 -3.88
CA GLU A 956 -22.35 -24.27 -2.53
C GLU A 956 -22.14 -22.75 -2.56
N LEU A 957 -21.16 -22.26 -3.32
CA LEU A 957 -20.93 -20.83 -3.52
C LEU A 957 -22.14 -20.16 -4.17
N GLN A 958 -22.71 -20.75 -5.23
CA GLN A 958 -23.94 -20.25 -5.85
C GLN A 958 -25.12 -20.26 -4.89
N GLN A 959 -25.23 -21.25 -4.00
CA GLN A 959 -26.27 -21.30 -2.98
C GLN A 959 -26.09 -20.20 -1.93
N HIS A 960 -24.85 -19.93 -1.50
CA HIS A 960 -24.56 -18.81 -0.59
C HIS A 960 -24.84 -17.45 -1.22
N ILE A 961 -24.51 -17.25 -2.50
CA ILE A 961 -24.85 -16.02 -3.23
C ILE A 961 -26.38 -15.83 -3.29
N LYS A 962 -27.13 -16.90 -3.58
CA LYS A 962 -28.61 -16.85 -3.57
C LYS A 962 -29.16 -16.48 -2.19
N GLN A 963 -28.64 -17.09 -1.11
CA GLN A 963 -29.04 -16.76 0.25
C GLN A 963 -28.73 -15.31 0.63
N GLN A 964 -27.56 -14.78 0.24
CA GLN A 964 -27.21 -13.38 0.47
C GLN A 964 -28.14 -12.43 -0.30
N ASN A 965 -28.47 -12.75 -1.56
CA ASN A 965 -29.42 -11.98 -2.35
C ASN A 965 -30.84 -12.01 -1.76
N ASP A 966 -31.29 -13.15 -1.22
CA ASP A 966 -32.58 -13.26 -0.55
C ASP A 966 -32.64 -12.44 0.75
N ILE A 967 -31.55 -12.42 1.53
CA ILE A 967 -31.42 -11.58 2.74
C ILE A 967 -31.42 -10.09 2.36
N LEU A 968 -30.67 -9.71 1.32
CA LEU A 968 -30.66 -8.33 0.81
C LEU A 968 -32.04 -7.90 0.32
N LYS A 969 -32.79 -8.79 -0.34
CA LYS A 969 -34.17 -8.55 -0.76
C LYS A 969 -35.10 -8.35 0.44
N GLN A 970 -34.96 -9.15 1.50
CA GLN A 970 -35.71 -8.97 2.74
C GLN A 970 -35.39 -7.64 3.43
N HIS A 971 -34.11 -7.25 3.50
CA HIS A 971 -33.73 -5.93 4.03
C HIS A 971 -34.28 -4.78 3.19
N ARG A 972 -34.24 -4.90 1.86
CA ARG A 972 -34.84 -3.90 0.97
C ARG A 972 -36.34 -3.76 1.22
N GLN A 973 -37.06 -4.87 1.38
CA GLN A 973 -38.50 -4.85 1.74
C GLN A 973 -38.76 -4.26 3.14
N GLN A 974 -37.86 -4.46 4.11
CA GLN A 974 -37.98 -3.84 5.44
C GLN A 974 -37.76 -2.32 5.39
N ILE A 975 -36.83 -1.85 4.57
CA ILE A 975 -36.60 -0.42 4.35
C ILE A 975 -37.83 0.19 3.65
N GLU A 976 -38.34 -0.47 2.62
CA GLU A 976 -39.51 0.01 1.87
C GLU A 976 -40.77 0.09 2.75
N THR A 977 -41.02 -0.91 3.61
CA THR A 977 -42.15 -0.86 4.56
C THR A 977 -41.98 0.21 5.65
N MET A 978 -40.75 0.46 6.09
CA MET A 978 -40.43 1.53 7.04
C MET A 978 -40.57 2.92 6.40
N ASP A 979 -40.12 3.09 5.17
CA ASP A 979 -40.28 4.34 4.40
C ASP A 979 -41.75 4.63 4.12
N GLU A 980 -42.55 3.60 3.81
CA GLU A 980 -44.00 3.74 3.64
C GLU A 980 -44.68 4.17 4.95
N CYS A 981 -44.27 3.60 6.09
CA CYS A 981 -44.75 4.00 7.41
C CYS A 981 -44.38 5.46 7.75
N HIS A 982 -43.12 5.87 7.51
CA HIS A 982 -42.67 7.25 7.72
C HIS A 982 -43.39 8.21 6.79
N LYS A 983 -43.60 7.84 5.53
CA LYS A 983 -44.34 8.64 4.56
C LYS A 983 -45.79 8.86 5.02
N ASP A 984 -46.44 7.84 5.55
CA ASP A 984 -47.80 7.97 6.09
C ASP A 984 -47.84 8.79 7.39
N GLN A 985 -46.82 8.71 8.24
CA GLN A 985 -46.68 9.56 9.41
C GLN A 985 -46.49 11.05 9.02
N VAL A 986 -45.68 11.34 8.00
CA VAL A 986 -45.49 12.69 7.46
C VAL A 986 -46.78 13.22 6.84
N LYS A 987 -47.51 12.41 6.07
CA LYS A 987 -48.83 12.79 5.54
C LYS A 987 -49.82 13.12 6.66
N ALA A 988 -49.86 12.32 7.73
CA ALA A 988 -50.74 12.56 8.87
C ALA A 988 -50.38 13.86 9.61
N LEU A 989 -49.09 14.14 9.81
CA LEU A 989 -48.61 15.40 10.39
C LEU A 989 -48.98 16.61 9.53
N ASN A 990 -48.75 16.52 8.21
CA ASN A 990 -49.13 17.58 7.27
C ASN A 990 -50.65 17.83 7.25
N ALA A 991 -51.46 16.78 7.27
CA ALA A 991 -52.91 16.90 7.36
C ALA A 991 -53.37 17.60 8.65
N ASN A 992 -52.70 17.33 9.78
CA ASN A 992 -52.98 17.99 11.06
C ASN A 992 -52.55 19.47 11.05
N HIS A 993 -51.38 19.79 10.51
CA HIS A 993 -50.94 21.19 10.34
C HIS A 993 -51.88 21.96 9.40
N GLN A 994 -52.35 21.33 8.32
CA GLN A 994 -53.28 21.94 7.39
C GLN A 994 -54.64 22.23 8.05
N ARG A 995 -55.14 21.32 8.90
CA ARG A 995 -56.34 21.56 9.72
C ARG A 995 -56.14 22.71 10.72
N GLN A 996 -54.98 22.80 11.36
CA GLN A 996 -54.66 23.90 12.27
C GLN A 996 -54.58 25.25 11.54
N LEU A 997 -53.99 25.28 10.35
CA LEU A 997 -53.95 26.49 9.51
C LEU A 997 -55.34 26.90 9.03
N GLU A 998 -56.22 25.95 8.67
CA GLU A 998 -57.61 26.26 8.34
C GLU A 998 -58.39 26.78 9.54
N GLN A 999 -58.13 26.27 10.74
CA GLN A 999 -58.76 26.73 11.98
C GLN A 999 -58.31 28.17 12.32
N LEU A 1000 -57.01 28.45 12.23
CA LEU A 1000 -56.47 29.81 12.40
C LEU A 1000 -56.96 30.77 11.30
N ARG A 1001 -57.15 30.30 10.07
CA ARG A 1001 -57.74 31.11 8.98
C ARG A 1001 -59.22 31.41 9.23
N ARG A 1002 -59.99 30.49 9.82
CA ARG A 1002 -61.37 30.76 10.24
C ARG A 1002 -61.42 31.77 11.38
N ASP A 1003 -60.55 31.63 12.38
CA ASP A 1003 -60.45 32.56 13.51
C ASP A 1003 -60.06 33.98 13.05
N LEU A 1004 -59.23 34.09 12.00
CA LEU A 1004 -58.90 35.37 11.35
C LEU A 1004 -60.03 35.92 10.46
N ALA A 1005 -60.79 35.05 9.79
CA ALA A 1005 -61.93 35.46 8.97
C ALA A 1005 -63.10 35.98 9.83
N GLU A 1006 -63.34 35.39 11.01
CA GLU A 1006 -64.34 35.88 11.97
C GLU A 1006 -63.97 37.25 12.57
N ARG A 1007 -62.69 37.63 12.54
CA ARG A 1007 -62.19 38.88 13.15
C ARG A 1007 -62.20 40.10 12.23
N ASN A 1008 -62.48 39.95 10.93
CA ASN A 1008 -62.36 41.02 9.92
C ASN A 1008 -63.68 41.54 9.31
N LEU A 1009 -64.83 41.25 9.90
CA LEU A 1009 -66.12 41.83 9.49
C LEU A 1009 -66.33 43.22 10.11
N HIS A 1010 -65.74 44.29 9.56
CA HIS A 1010 -66.22 45.67 9.69
C HIS A 1010 -65.81 46.56 8.49
N LEU A 1011 -66.84 47.13 7.85
CA LEU A 1011 -66.89 48.24 6.88
C LEU A 1011 -66.58 47.98 5.38
N PRO A 1012 -67.26 48.73 4.47
CA PRO A 1012 -67.98 48.12 3.36
C PRO A 1012 -67.87 48.86 2.00
N THR A 1013 -68.33 48.17 0.94
CA THR A 1013 -69.01 48.73 -0.25
C THR A 1013 -68.27 49.69 -1.19
N ALA A 1014 -68.01 49.26 -2.44
CA ALA A 1014 -68.75 49.73 -3.64
C ALA A 1014 -68.04 49.36 -4.97
N THR A 1015 -68.67 48.49 -5.76
CA THR A 1015 -69.04 48.63 -7.19
C THR A 1015 -68.11 49.39 -8.15
N MET A 1016 -67.88 49.07 -9.43
CA MET A 1016 -68.34 48.11 -10.44
C MET A 1016 -67.48 48.43 -11.69
N GLY A 1017 -67.30 47.50 -12.64
CA GLY A 1017 -67.02 47.86 -14.04
C GLY A 1017 -65.94 47.07 -14.78
N SER A 1018 -66.40 46.10 -15.56
CA SER A 1018 -65.68 45.27 -16.54
C SER A 1018 -65.02 46.05 -17.69
N THR A 1019 -63.82 45.66 -18.15
CA THR A 1019 -63.58 45.13 -19.52
C THR A 1019 -62.08 44.98 -19.87
N ASN A 1020 -61.76 43.80 -20.40
CA ASN A 1020 -60.77 43.47 -21.44
C ASN A 1020 -59.24 43.52 -21.20
N ALA A 1021 -58.68 42.32 -21.39
CA ALA A 1021 -57.48 41.98 -22.15
C ALA A 1021 -56.09 41.99 -21.48
N THR A 1022 -55.47 40.81 -21.59
CA THR A 1022 -54.02 40.53 -21.68
C THR A 1022 -53.14 40.91 -20.50
N THR A 1023 -52.85 39.93 -19.62
CA THR A 1023 -51.45 39.51 -19.35
C THR A 1023 -51.40 38.15 -18.67
N THR A 1024 -50.67 37.26 -19.31
CA THR A 1024 -50.13 35.99 -18.83
C THR A 1024 -49.09 36.22 -17.74
N THR A 1025 -49.34 35.73 -16.52
CA THR A 1025 -48.33 35.26 -15.56
C THR A 1025 -49.05 34.56 -14.40
N ASN A 1026 -49.25 33.25 -14.52
CA ASN A 1026 -49.54 32.38 -13.39
C ASN A 1026 -48.53 31.22 -13.43
N TYR A 1027 -47.50 31.34 -12.60
CA TYR A 1027 -46.67 30.22 -12.17
C TYR A 1027 -47.55 29.31 -11.29
N SER A 1028 -48.13 28.28 -11.92
CA SER A 1028 -48.58 27.07 -11.21
C SER A 1028 -47.46 26.05 -11.31
N LEU A 1029 -46.66 25.98 -10.24
CA LEU A 1029 -45.65 24.95 -10.03
C LEU A 1029 -46.37 23.72 -9.48
N MET A 1030 -46.67 22.76 -10.35
CA MET A 1030 -46.92 21.37 -9.96
C MET A 1030 -46.67 20.43 -11.15
N GLU A 1031 -45.43 19.94 -11.25
CA GLU A 1031 -45.07 18.67 -11.90
C GLU A 1031 -43.98 18.08 -10.99
N ARG A 1032 -44.29 17.07 -10.18
CA ARG A 1032 -44.08 15.65 -10.49
C ARG A 1032 -42.64 15.38 -10.94
N GLU A 1033 -41.80 14.97 -10.01
CA GLU A 1033 -40.72 14.03 -10.31
C GLU A 1033 -41.13 12.68 -9.73
N ASP A 1034 -41.52 11.80 -10.64
CA ASP A 1034 -41.55 10.37 -10.43
C ASP A 1034 -40.10 9.86 -10.36
N ALA A 1035 -39.88 8.89 -9.48
CA ALA A 1035 -38.66 8.11 -9.37
C ALA A 1035 -38.52 7.12 -10.54
N GLU A 1036 -37.29 6.85 -10.98
CA GLU A 1036 -36.83 5.62 -11.68
C GLU A 1036 -35.29 5.75 -11.78
N GLY A 1037 -34.43 4.81 -11.39
CA GLY A 1037 -34.59 3.37 -11.30
C GLY A 1037 -33.85 2.70 -12.47
N SER A 1038 -32.68 2.12 -12.19
CA SER A 1038 -32.01 1.08 -12.97
C SER A 1038 -31.36 1.46 -14.31
N GLU A 1039 -30.04 1.48 -14.28
CA GLU A 1039 -29.13 1.31 -15.42
C GLU A 1039 -29.40 -0.06 -16.07
N GLU A 1040 -30.15 -0.13 -17.16
CA GLU A 1040 -30.15 -1.26 -18.10
C GLU A 1040 -30.93 -0.93 -19.39
N ALA A 1041 -30.58 0.19 -20.05
CA ALA A 1041 -31.08 0.53 -21.38
C ALA A 1041 -30.12 1.43 -22.19
N ALA A 1042 -28.81 1.40 -21.91
CA ALA A 1042 -27.82 2.25 -22.57
C ALA A 1042 -27.17 1.63 -23.82
N GLU A 1043 -27.24 0.30 -24.02
CA GLU A 1043 -26.53 -0.36 -25.13
C GLU A 1043 -27.30 -0.38 -26.46
N THR A 1044 -28.61 -0.19 -26.47
CA THR A 1044 -29.41 -0.22 -27.71
C THR A 1044 -29.67 1.15 -28.34
N LEU A 1045 -29.25 2.24 -27.70
CA LEU A 1045 -29.34 3.61 -28.24
C LEU A 1045 -28.01 4.14 -28.81
N ALA A 1046 -26.87 3.57 -28.39
CA ALA A 1046 -25.54 3.87 -28.93
C ALA A 1046 -25.35 3.35 -30.38
N SER A 1047 -26.05 2.27 -30.76
CA SER A 1047 -26.01 1.66 -32.10
C SER A 1047 -26.83 2.43 -33.15
N LEU A 1048 -27.88 3.14 -32.73
CA LEU A 1048 -28.76 3.92 -33.63
C LEU A 1048 -28.29 5.36 -33.86
N ALA A 1049 -27.38 5.88 -33.04
CA ALA A 1049 -26.77 7.20 -33.22
C ALA A 1049 -25.68 7.25 -34.32
N ALA A 1050 -25.14 6.10 -34.73
CA ALA A 1050 -24.06 6.02 -35.74
C ALA A 1050 -24.55 5.99 -37.20
N SER A 1051 -25.87 6.02 -37.46
CA SER A 1051 -26.43 5.81 -38.82
C SER A 1051 -27.19 7.00 -39.42
N ARG A 1052 -26.95 8.24 -38.98
CA ARG A 1052 -27.47 9.43 -39.69
C ARG A 1052 -26.36 10.44 -40.02
N LYS A 1053 -25.57 10.11 -41.03
CA LYS A 1053 -24.97 11.12 -41.92
C LYS A 1053 -26.05 11.59 -42.90
N ILE A 1054 -26.57 12.82 -42.78
CA ILE A 1054 -26.70 13.78 -43.89
C ILE A 1054 -26.70 15.21 -43.30
N SER A 1055 -25.75 16.02 -43.80
CA SER A 1055 -25.75 17.49 -43.94
C SER A 1055 -26.12 18.39 -42.77
N ASN A 1056 -25.11 19.09 -42.23
CA ASN A 1056 -25.21 20.54 -42.04
C ASN A 1056 -23.85 21.19 -42.28
N ALA A 1057 -23.61 21.52 -43.55
CA ALA A 1057 -22.56 22.42 -43.97
C ALA A 1057 -23.03 23.87 -43.74
N SER A 1058 -22.72 24.45 -42.57
CA SER A 1058 -22.76 25.91 -42.37
C SER A 1058 -22.19 26.32 -41.01
N SER A 1059 -20.89 26.09 -40.77
CA SER A 1059 -20.11 27.02 -39.93
C SER A 1059 -18.61 26.84 -40.18
N LYS A 1060 -18.16 27.26 -41.36
CA LYS A 1060 -16.75 27.57 -41.61
C LYS A 1060 -16.47 28.98 -41.07
N ARG A 1061 -16.22 29.11 -39.77
CA ARG A 1061 -15.39 30.19 -39.20
C ARG A 1061 -14.65 29.67 -37.97
N SER A 1062 -13.33 29.58 -38.12
CA SER A 1062 -12.28 29.50 -37.09
C SER A 1062 -12.55 28.58 -35.90
N HIS A 1063 -12.18 27.30 -36.04
CA HIS A 1063 -11.60 26.60 -34.90
C HIS A 1063 -10.15 26.28 -35.30
N ASP A 1064 -9.23 27.18 -34.95
CA ASP A 1064 -7.80 27.06 -35.27
C ASP A 1064 -7.10 25.94 -34.46
N PHE A 1065 -7.84 25.26 -33.59
CA PHE A 1065 -7.34 24.25 -32.67
C PHE A 1065 -8.11 22.93 -32.80
N MET A 1066 -7.44 21.81 -32.61
CA MET A 1066 -8.04 20.48 -32.72
C MET A 1066 -8.61 20.08 -31.35
N PRO A 1067 -9.84 19.54 -31.25
CA PRO A 1067 -10.42 19.11 -29.97
C PRO A 1067 -9.52 18.08 -29.26
N LEU A 1068 -9.39 18.19 -27.94
CA LEU A 1068 -8.46 17.39 -27.13
C LEU A 1068 -8.70 15.87 -27.25
N ASP A 1069 -9.96 15.46 -27.36
CA ASP A 1069 -10.36 14.07 -27.57
C ASP A 1069 -9.87 13.49 -28.92
N GLU A 1070 -9.76 14.31 -29.97
CA GLU A 1070 -9.25 13.88 -31.28
C GLU A 1070 -7.72 13.77 -31.28
N LEU A 1071 -7.04 14.55 -30.43
CA LEU A 1071 -5.59 14.55 -30.24
C LEU A 1071 -5.10 13.30 -29.47
N LEU A 1072 -5.87 12.88 -28.46
CA LEU A 1072 -5.56 11.74 -27.59
C LEU A 1072 -5.94 10.40 -28.23
N ASN A 1073 -7.03 10.36 -28.99
CA ASN A 1073 -7.51 9.13 -29.62
C ASN A 1073 -6.84 8.80 -30.97
N THR A 1074 -6.00 9.69 -31.52
CA THR A 1074 -5.22 9.41 -32.73
C THR A 1074 -3.77 9.02 -32.39
N PRO A 1075 -3.43 7.71 -32.37
CA PRO A 1075 -2.08 7.27 -32.07
C PRO A 1075 -1.11 7.82 -33.12
N ILE A 1076 0.05 8.30 -32.66
CA ILE A 1076 1.13 8.90 -33.48
C ILE A 1076 1.54 8.02 -34.67
N ASN A 1077 1.31 6.71 -34.58
CA ASN A 1077 1.72 5.71 -35.57
C ASN A 1077 0.62 5.23 -36.54
N ALA A 1078 -0.64 5.71 -36.44
CA ALA A 1078 -1.70 5.30 -37.38
C ALA A 1078 -1.57 5.92 -38.80
N ILE A 1079 -0.47 6.63 -39.07
CA ILE A 1079 -0.18 7.26 -40.36
C ILE A 1079 1.14 6.72 -40.90
N ASN A 1080 1.35 5.41 -40.75
CA ASN A 1080 2.31 4.69 -41.56
C ASN A 1080 1.56 4.07 -42.76
N SER A 1081 2.24 4.08 -43.91
CA SER A 1081 1.78 3.86 -45.28
C SER A 1081 0.92 2.62 -45.60
N GLU A 1082 0.54 1.79 -44.63
CA GLU A 1082 -0.04 0.47 -44.88
C GLU A 1082 -1.57 0.42 -44.93
N THR A 1083 -2.29 1.40 -44.35
CA THR A 1083 -3.77 1.32 -44.29
C THR A 1083 -4.48 1.77 -45.58
N LEU A 1084 -3.76 2.21 -46.61
CA LEU A 1084 -4.33 2.59 -47.91
C LEU A 1084 -4.38 1.44 -48.94
N ILE A 1085 -3.71 0.31 -48.69
CA ILE A 1085 -3.75 -0.82 -49.63
C ILE A 1085 -5.07 -1.61 -49.50
N ASN A 1086 -5.68 -1.64 -48.31
CA ASN A 1086 -6.87 -2.46 -48.07
C ASN A 1086 -8.20 -1.79 -48.45
N THR A 1087 -8.21 -0.49 -48.72
CA THR A 1087 -9.43 0.24 -49.17
C THR A 1087 -9.53 0.35 -50.70
N ALA A 1088 -8.54 -0.15 -51.45
CA ALA A 1088 -8.57 -0.21 -52.92
C ALA A 1088 -9.35 -1.42 -53.49
N LEU A 1089 -9.89 -2.32 -52.65
CA LEU A 1089 -10.59 -3.54 -53.10
C LEU A 1089 -12.11 -3.40 -53.25
N ASN A 1090 -12.69 -2.21 -53.05
CA ASN A 1090 -14.13 -1.98 -53.23
C ASN A 1090 -14.42 -0.74 -54.08
N ILE A 1091 -14.07 -0.79 -55.37
CA ILE A 1091 -14.60 0.14 -56.37
C ILE A 1091 -15.26 -0.69 -57.49
N PRO A 1092 -16.53 -0.42 -57.84
CA PRO A 1092 -17.17 -1.05 -59.00
C PRO A 1092 -16.53 -0.59 -60.32
N ASP A 1093 -16.35 -1.53 -61.24
CA ASP A 1093 -15.60 -1.55 -62.51
C ASP A 1093 -15.85 -0.43 -63.56
N ASN A 1094 -16.20 0.82 -63.20
CA ASN A 1094 -16.57 1.80 -64.23
C ASN A 1094 -16.15 3.26 -64.00
N LEU A 1095 -14.85 3.53 -63.80
CA LEU A 1095 -14.27 4.87 -63.99
C LEU A 1095 -12.85 4.76 -64.58
N ASN A 1096 -12.73 5.06 -65.88
CA ASN A 1096 -11.51 4.88 -66.68
C ASN A 1096 -10.63 6.15 -66.78
N ASN A 1097 -10.58 6.98 -65.73
CA ASN A 1097 -9.81 8.24 -65.76
C ASN A 1097 -8.81 8.32 -64.61
N ASN A 1098 -7.52 8.09 -64.91
CA ASN A 1098 -6.39 8.21 -63.97
C ASN A 1098 -6.25 9.61 -63.32
N SER A 1099 -6.85 10.65 -63.91
CA SER A 1099 -6.80 12.01 -63.35
C SER A 1099 -7.65 12.17 -62.09
N ASP A 1100 -8.81 11.49 -62.02
CA ASP A 1100 -9.73 11.64 -60.88
C ASP A 1100 -9.23 10.87 -59.65
N LEU A 1101 -8.53 9.75 -59.86
CA LEU A 1101 -7.89 8.98 -58.80
C LEU A 1101 -6.71 9.75 -58.17
N LEU A 1102 -5.86 10.35 -59.01
CA LEU A 1102 -4.76 11.21 -58.54
C LEU A 1102 -5.27 12.47 -57.84
N GLN A 1103 -6.40 13.03 -58.28
CA GLN A 1103 -7.00 14.20 -57.65
C GLN A 1103 -7.66 13.84 -56.32
N LEU A 1104 -8.26 12.65 -56.20
CA LEU A 1104 -8.78 12.12 -54.94
C LEU A 1104 -7.65 11.82 -53.94
N GLU A 1105 -6.53 11.26 -54.42
CA GLU A 1105 -5.33 10.98 -53.62
C GLU A 1105 -4.63 12.29 -53.19
N LEU A 1106 -4.55 13.29 -54.08
CA LEU A 1106 -4.03 14.63 -53.75
C LEU A 1106 -4.91 15.36 -52.73
N ASN A 1107 -6.24 15.24 -52.84
CA ASN A 1107 -7.17 15.84 -51.89
C ASN A 1107 -7.09 15.15 -50.53
N SER A 1108 -6.95 13.81 -50.52
CA SER A 1108 -6.75 13.02 -49.30
C SER A 1108 -5.43 13.35 -48.59
N THR A 1109 -4.34 13.54 -49.35
CA THR A 1109 -3.04 13.95 -48.79
C THR A 1109 -3.04 15.39 -48.30
N LYS A 1110 -3.72 16.31 -48.99
CA LYS A 1110 -3.92 17.69 -48.52
C LYS A 1110 -4.74 17.75 -47.23
N GLU A 1111 -5.81 16.98 -47.12
CA GLU A 1111 -6.62 16.92 -45.89
C GLU A 1111 -5.79 16.36 -44.72
N ARG A 1112 -4.95 15.35 -44.97
CA ARG A 1112 -4.03 14.79 -43.97
C ARG A 1112 -2.96 15.81 -43.54
N LEU A 1113 -2.39 16.55 -44.48
CA LEU A 1113 -1.41 17.60 -44.17
C LEU A 1113 -2.07 18.71 -43.34
N GLN A 1114 -3.28 19.13 -43.70
CA GLN A 1114 -4.01 20.17 -42.97
C GLN A 1114 -4.34 19.73 -41.52
N LYS A 1115 -4.71 18.47 -41.30
CA LYS A 1115 -4.91 17.90 -39.95
C LYS A 1115 -3.62 17.81 -39.15
N GLN A 1116 -2.49 17.50 -39.81
CA GLN A 1116 -1.18 17.51 -39.15
C GLN A 1116 -0.74 18.92 -38.79
N GLU A 1117 -0.95 19.90 -39.67
CA GLU A 1117 -0.63 21.30 -39.39
C GLU A 1117 -1.47 21.86 -38.22
N SER A 1118 -2.77 21.52 -38.12
CA SER A 1118 -3.59 21.92 -36.97
C SER A 1118 -3.16 21.22 -35.68
N ARG A 1119 -2.76 19.95 -35.74
CA ARG A 1119 -2.21 19.19 -34.60
C ARG A 1119 -0.92 19.82 -34.10
N VAL A 1120 0.00 20.16 -35.00
CA VAL A 1120 1.26 20.84 -34.66
C VAL A 1120 1.00 22.20 -34.04
N ARG A 1121 0.13 23.04 -34.63
CA ARG A 1121 -0.21 24.34 -34.04
C ARG A 1121 -0.83 24.24 -32.64
N HIS A 1122 -1.70 23.26 -32.42
CA HIS A 1122 -2.29 23.01 -31.10
C HIS A 1122 -1.26 22.53 -30.08
N LEU A 1123 -0.38 21.58 -30.46
CA LEU A 1123 0.72 21.15 -29.60
C LEU A 1123 1.69 22.28 -29.29
N THR A 1124 1.98 23.17 -30.25
CA THR A 1124 2.82 24.35 -30.01
C THR A 1124 2.14 25.34 -29.07
N ALA A 1125 0.83 25.55 -29.17
CA ALA A 1125 0.09 26.41 -28.25
C ALA A 1125 0.04 25.82 -26.83
N LEU A 1126 -0.23 24.52 -26.70
CA LEU A 1126 -0.17 23.81 -25.42
C LEU A 1126 1.24 23.84 -24.82
N LEU A 1127 2.28 23.72 -25.62
CA LEU A 1127 3.66 23.84 -25.14
C LEU A 1127 3.95 25.27 -24.64
N ALA A 1128 3.48 26.31 -25.35
CA ALA A 1128 3.64 27.69 -24.91
C ALA A 1128 2.86 27.98 -23.62
N GLU A 1129 1.67 27.41 -23.46
CA GLU A 1129 0.87 27.50 -22.22
C GLU A 1129 1.56 26.76 -21.06
N ASN A 1130 2.08 25.56 -21.30
CA ASN A 1130 2.87 24.82 -20.32
C ASN A 1130 4.17 25.56 -19.94
N GLU A 1131 4.86 26.18 -20.89
CA GLU A 1131 6.04 27.01 -20.62
C GLU A 1131 5.66 28.24 -19.78
N GLN A 1132 4.53 28.88 -20.07
CA GLN A 1132 4.01 30.01 -19.30
C GLN A 1132 3.65 29.59 -17.87
N ASP A 1133 2.98 28.45 -17.69
CA ASP A 1133 2.60 27.94 -16.38
C ASP A 1133 3.82 27.45 -15.60
N LEU A 1134 4.82 26.87 -16.26
CA LEU A 1134 6.10 26.55 -15.64
C LEU A 1134 6.81 27.83 -15.17
N ALA A 1135 6.76 28.92 -15.93
CA ALA A 1135 7.29 30.22 -15.51
C ALA A 1135 6.53 30.80 -14.30
N LYS A 1136 5.19 30.71 -14.28
CA LYS A 1136 4.37 31.13 -13.12
C LYS A 1136 4.67 30.28 -11.88
N LEU A 1137 4.72 28.95 -12.03
CA LEU A 1137 5.04 28.02 -10.96
C LEU A 1137 6.45 28.27 -10.42
N THR A 1138 7.41 28.56 -11.30
CA THR A 1138 8.77 28.94 -10.89
C THR A 1138 8.77 30.25 -10.11
N GLN A 1139 8.05 31.28 -10.57
CA GLN A 1139 7.92 32.55 -9.84
C GLN A 1139 7.22 32.37 -8.49
N MET A 1140 6.19 31.53 -8.42
CA MET A 1140 5.49 31.20 -7.18
C MET A 1140 6.41 30.40 -6.24
N ASN A 1141 7.19 29.46 -6.77
CA ASN A 1141 8.18 28.71 -5.99
C ASN A 1141 9.25 29.63 -5.41
N ASP A 1142 9.74 30.60 -6.19
CA ASP A 1142 10.68 31.62 -5.71
C ASP A 1142 10.04 32.55 -4.67
N MET A 1143 8.76 32.91 -4.85
CA MET A 1143 8.01 33.71 -3.88
C MET A 1143 7.78 32.94 -2.57
N LEU A 1144 7.41 31.67 -2.66
CA LEU A 1144 7.21 30.79 -1.50
C LEU A 1144 8.53 30.51 -0.79
N LYS A 1145 9.64 30.30 -1.52
CA LYS A 1145 10.99 30.21 -0.94
C LYS A 1145 11.37 31.50 -0.22
N GLU A 1146 11.05 32.66 -0.79
CA GLU A 1146 11.34 33.94 -0.13
C GLU A 1146 10.41 34.18 1.07
N GLU A 1147 9.15 33.76 1.02
CA GLU A 1147 8.23 33.84 2.16
C GLU A 1147 8.63 32.86 3.28
N LEU A 1148 9.08 31.65 2.93
CA LEU A 1148 9.63 30.69 3.88
C LEU A 1148 10.90 31.26 4.53
N ARG A 1149 11.84 31.79 3.73
CA ARG A 1149 13.01 32.52 4.25
C ARG A 1149 12.63 33.73 5.09
N ARG A 1150 11.57 34.46 4.72
CA ARG A 1150 11.06 35.61 5.49
C ARG A 1150 10.48 35.17 6.83
N GLN A 1151 9.76 34.06 6.85
CA GLN A 1151 9.16 33.46 8.04
C GLN A 1151 10.23 32.89 8.98
N GLU A 1152 11.24 32.20 8.44
CA GLU A 1152 12.44 31.77 9.18
C GLU A 1152 13.18 32.98 9.78
N ARG A 1153 13.45 34.02 8.97
CA ARG A 1153 14.05 35.28 9.46
C ARG A 1153 13.15 36.00 10.48
N SER A 1154 11.83 35.79 10.45
CA SER A 1154 10.89 36.34 11.45
C SER A 1154 10.94 35.57 12.77
N ALA A 1155 10.98 34.24 12.72
CA ALA A 1155 11.11 33.38 13.89
C ALA A 1155 12.46 33.60 14.59
N GLU A 1156 13.56 33.72 13.83
CA GLU A 1156 14.87 34.05 14.38
C GLU A 1156 14.90 35.47 14.98
N ARG A 1157 14.20 36.43 14.38
CA ARG A 1157 14.04 37.79 14.95
C ARG A 1157 13.32 37.76 16.28
N GLU A 1158 12.30 36.91 16.45
CA GLU A 1158 11.56 36.78 17.69
C GLU A 1158 12.46 36.37 18.87
N GLN A 1159 13.44 35.48 18.62
CA GLN A 1159 14.45 35.10 19.61
C GLN A 1159 15.35 36.27 20.04
N HIS A 1160 15.64 37.20 19.12
CA HIS A 1160 16.42 38.41 19.39
C HIS A 1160 15.56 39.61 19.84
N LEU A 1161 14.23 39.54 19.72
CA LEU A 1161 13.28 40.60 20.05
C LEU A 1161 13.12 40.80 21.56
N HIS A 1162 13.46 39.80 22.39
CA HIS A 1162 13.47 39.91 23.85
C HIS A 1162 14.42 41.01 24.36
N ASN A 1163 15.35 41.48 23.52
CA ASN A 1163 16.21 42.64 23.79
C ASN A 1163 15.88 43.84 22.88
N SER A 1164 14.60 44.21 22.83
CA SER A 1164 14.08 45.32 22.00
C SER A 1164 14.74 46.68 22.32
N GLU A 1165 15.20 46.90 23.55
CA GLU A 1165 15.94 48.10 23.93
C GLU A 1165 17.33 48.17 23.29
N TYR A 1166 18.05 47.04 23.20
CA TYR A 1166 19.35 46.99 22.53
C TYR A 1166 19.21 47.26 21.02
N VAL A 1167 18.21 46.67 20.37
CA VAL A 1167 17.90 46.92 18.95
C VAL A 1167 17.57 48.39 18.74
N LYS A 1168 16.73 48.98 19.60
CA LYS A 1168 16.42 50.42 19.59
C LYS A 1168 17.69 51.27 19.69
N ASN A 1169 18.60 50.94 20.61
CA ASN A 1169 19.86 51.68 20.81
C ASN A 1169 20.81 51.55 19.61
N VAL A 1170 20.88 50.38 18.98
CA VAL A 1170 21.72 50.13 17.79
C VAL A 1170 21.16 50.87 16.56
N ILE A 1171 19.84 50.85 16.34
CA ILE A 1171 19.17 51.60 15.27
C ILE A 1171 19.33 53.11 15.50
N LEU A 1172 19.13 53.58 16.74
CA LEU A 1172 19.29 54.98 17.07
C LEU A 1172 20.73 55.45 16.83
N LYS A 1173 21.74 54.64 17.20
CA LYS A 1173 23.14 54.90 16.85
C LYS A 1173 23.36 54.91 15.33
N PHE A 1174 22.82 53.95 14.59
CA PHE A 1174 22.96 53.93 13.13
C PHE A 1174 22.37 55.18 12.45
N LEU A 1175 21.25 55.70 12.94
CA LEU A 1175 20.61 56.91 12.41
C LEU A 1175 21.31 58.21 12.81
N THR A 1176 21.85 58.28 14.04
CA THR A 1176 22.43 59.52 14.61
C THR A 1176 23.93 59.71 14.35
N LEU A 1177 24.66 58.64 13.99
CA LEU A 1177 26.06 58.75 13.61
C LEU A 1177 26.20 59.46 12.26
N ASN A 1178 27.23 60.30 12.10
CA ASN A 1178 27.53 60.98 10.84
C ASN A 1178 28.69 60.35 10.07
N ASN A 1179 29.48 59.47 10.71
CA ASN A 1179 30.61 58.77 10.11
C ASN A 1179 30.16 57.53 9.32
N ALA A 1180 30.48 57.48 8.02
CA ALA A 1180 30.15 56.36 7.12
C ALA A 1180 30.83 55.03 7.52
N ASP A 1181 32.05 55.10 8.06
CA ASP A 1181 32.81 53.93 8.51
C ASP A 1181 32.22 53.28 9.77
N GLU A 1182 31.60 54.07 10.65
CA GLU A 1182 30.93 53.56 11.84
C GLU A 1182 29.56 52.97 11.49
N LYS A 1183 28.83 53.59 10.54
CA LYS A 1183 27.59 53.01 10.00
C LYS A 1183 27.83 51.65 9.34
N THR A 1184 28.86 51.52 8.51
CA THR A 1184 29.19 50.25 7.85
C THR A 1184 29.59 49.16 8.85
N ARG A 1185 30.26 49.51 9.96
CA ARG A 1185 30.54 48.56 11.06
C ARG A 1185 29.29 48.10 11.81
N LEU A 1186 28.22 48.91 11.82
CA LEU A 1186 26.94 48.55 12.44
C LEU A 1186 26.03 47.71 11.52
N VAL A 1187 26.28 47.65 10.21
CA VAL A 1187 25.47 46.86 9.26
C VAL A 1187 25.50 45.35 9.58
N PRO A 1188 26.66 44.71 9.87
CA PRO A 1188 26.68 43.30 10.29
C PRO A 1188 25.90 43.07 11.58
N VAL A 1189 25.97 44.00 12.54
CA VAL A 1189 25.24 43.93 13.82
C VAL A 1189 23.74 44.02 13.58
N LEU A 1190 23.29 44.96 12.75
CA LEU A 1190 21.90 45.09 12.32
C LEU A 1190 21.43 43.86 11.54
N ASN A 1191 22.28 43.26 10.70
CA ASN A 1191 21.96 42.03 9.99
C ASN A 1191 21.80 40.83 10.94
N THR A 1192 22.65 40.71 11.96
CA THR A 1192 22.50 39.66 12.98
C THR A 1192 21.24 39.85 13.84
N LEU A 1193 20.85 41.08 14.15
CA LEU A 1193 19.70 41.39 15.00
C LEU A 1193 18.36 41.36 14.26
N LEU A 1194 18.32 41.89 13.04
CA LEU A 1194 17.11 42.05 12.24
C LEU A 1194 16.99 40.98 11.13
N LYS A 1195 17.98 40.10 10.99
CA LYS A 1195 18.03 39.03 9.97
C LYS A 1195 17.58 39.56 8.60
N LEU A 1196 18.35 40.55 8.13
CA LEU A 1196 18.03 41.28 6.91
C LEU A 1196 18.30 40.37 5.70
N SER A 1197 17.52 40.54 4.65
CA SER A 1197 17.79 39.83 3.39
C SER A 1197 19.11 40.32 2.81
N ARG A 1198 19.65 39.53 1.86
CA ARG A 1198 20.87 39.90 1.16
C ARG A 1198 20.72 41.25 0.45
N THR A 1199 19.57 41.49 -0.18
CA THR A 1199 19.23 42.75 -0.86
C THR A 1199 19.09 43.91 0.12
N GLU A 1200 18.42 43.71 1.27
CA GLU A 1200 18.30 44.74 2.33
C GLU A 1200 19.66 45.08 2.96
N THR A 1201 20.52 44.08 3.17
CA THR A 1201 21.88 44.25 3.69
C THR A 1201 22.76 45.00 2.70
N GLU A 1202 22.62 44.72 1.41
CA GLU A 1202 23.28 45.45 0.32
C GLU A 1202 22.79 46.90 0.25
N MET A 1203 21.48 47.15 0.39
CA MET A 1203 20.92 48.51 0.47
C MET A 1203 21.43 49.27 1.68
N LEU A 1204 21.43 48.66 2.87
CA LEU A 1204 21.96 49.29 4.09
C LEU A 1204 23.47 49.54 4.00
N ASN A 1205 24.22 48.68 3.32
CA ASN A 1205 25.63 48.93 3.01
C ASN A 1205 25.81 50.10 2.04
N CYS A 1206 24.96 50.23 1.02
CA CYS A 1206 24.99 51.38 0.11
C CYS A 1206 24.68 52.69 0.84
N VAL A 1207 23.63 52.69 1.68
CA VAL A 1207 23.24 53.84 2.51
C VAL A 1207 24.33 54.17 3.54
N ALA A 1208 24.94 53.17 4.17
CA ALA A 1208 26.03 53.35 5.13
C ALA A 1208 27.30 53.94 4.48
N LYS A 1209 27.56 53.63 3.21
CA LYS A 1209 28.65 54.19 2.40
C LYS A 1209 28.31 55.53 1.73
N GLY A 1210 27.08 56.03 1.89
CA GLY A 1210 26.62 57.27 1.26
C GLY A 1210 26.37 57.18 -0.25
N GLN A 1211 26.25 55.97 -0.81
CA GLN A 1211 25.88 55.76 -2.22
C GLN A 1211 24.37 55.84 -2.41
N LYS A 1212 23.92 56.51 -3.49
CA LYS A 1212 22.50 56.54 -3.86
C LYS A 1212 22.05 55.13 -4.26
N VAL A 1213 20.98 54.64 -3.64
CA VAL A 1213 20.33 53.37 -4.00
C VAL A 1213 19.76 53.53 -5.42
N ALA A 1214 20.18 52.70 -6.36
CA ALA A 1214 19.64 52.70 -7.71
C ALA A 1214 18.26 52.04 -7.71
N ASP A 1215 17.21 52.82 -7.98
CA ASP A 1215 15.83 52.35 -8.11
C ASP A 1215 15.73 51.30 -9.23
N THR A 1216 15.69 50.02 -8.86
CA THR A 1216 15.39 48.91 -9.77
C THR A 1216 14.00 48.33 -9.48
N SER A 1217 13.10 49.14 -8.90
CA SER A 1217 11.80 48.73 -8.36
C SER A 1217 10.60 49.21 -9.19
N GLN A 1218 10.71 49.27 -10.52
CA GLN A 1218 9.56 49.63 -11.38
C GLN A 1218 8.55 48.51 -11.66
N GLN A 1219 8.71 47.30 -11.12
CA GLN A 1219 7.77 46.20 -11.41
C GLN A 1219 7.02 45.62 -10.21
N ARG A 1220 7.23 46.14 -8.99
CA ARG A 1220 6.48 45.68 -7.79
C ARG A 1220 6.18 46.85 -6.86
N SER A 1221 5.21 47.69 -7.23
CA SER A 1221 4.60 48.65 -6.32
C SER A 1221 3.09 48.68 -6.52
N GLY A 1222 2.41 47.77 -5.83
CA GLY A 1222 0.98 47.85 -5.54
C GLY A 1222 0.83 47.57 -4.05
N GLY A 1223 1.01 48.59 -3.21
CA GLY A 1223 0.89 48.42 -1.77
C GLY A 1223 1.09 49.68 -0.93
N TRP A 1224 -0.03 50.23 -0.46
CA TRP A 1224 -0.19 50.94 0.84
C TRP A 1224 0.49 52.29 1.10
N GLY A 1225 1.19 52.90 0.14
CA GLY A 1225 1.82 54.22 0.32
C GLY A 1225 0.92 55.46 0.23
N ASN A 1226 -0.38 55.31 -0.12
CA ASN A 1226 -1.24 56.45 -0.49
C ASN A 1226 -2.20 56.96 0.62
N PHE A 1227 -2.06 56.53 1.87
CA PHE A 1227 -3.02 56.87 2.93
C PHE A 1227 -2.49 57.73 4.10
N LEU A 1228 -1.28 58.32 4.02
CA LEU A 1228 -0.80 59.25 5.03
C LEU A 1228 -0.14 60.50 4.42
N PRO A 1229 -0.84 61.65 4.34
CA PRO A 1229 -0.20 62.94 4.10
C PRO A 1229 0.24 63.52 5.45
N TRP A 1230 1.50 63.30 5.84
CA TRP A 1230 2.09 64.08 6.95
C TRP A 1230 2.69 65.37 6.39
N GLY A 1231 2.11 66.49 6.82
CA GLY A 1231 2.43 67.82 6.33
C GLY A 1231 3.85 68.29 6.67
N SER A 1232 4.47 68.96 5.72
CA SER A 1232 5.42 70.02 5.98
C SER A 1232 5.06 71.20 5.08
N GLY A 1233 4.33 72.15 5.67
CA GLY A 1233 4.11 73.45 5.10
C GLY A 1233 5.21 74.41 5.53
N ASN A 1234 5.74 75.10 4.53
CA ASN A 1234 6.06 76.53 4.52
C ASN A 1234 7.54 76.92 4.46
N GLY A 1235 7.85 77.72 3.44
CA GLY A 1235 9.16 78.33 3.23
C GLY A 1235 9.31 78.87 1.81
N SER A 1236 8.42 79.77 1.40
CA SER A 1236 8.60 80.58 0.19
C SER A 1236 9.95 81.33 0.24
N ASN A 1237 10.71 81.32 -0.85
CA ASN A 1237 11.30 82.56 -1.32
C ASN A 1237 11.53 82.54 -2.83
N SER A 1238 10.72 83.39 -3.46
CA SER A 1238 10.92 84.09 -4.72
C SER A 1238 12.37 84.29 -5.15
N SER A 1239 12.66 84.06 -6.44
CA SER A 1239 13.25 85.10 -7.31
C SER A 1239 13.28 84.64 -8.78
N ASN A 1240 12.59 85.45 -9.60
CA ASN A 1240 12.71 85.64 -11.05
C ASN A 1240 14.06 85.21 -11.66
N ASN A 1241 14.07 84.44 -12.75
CA ASN A 1241 13.87 84.88 -14.14
C ASN A 1241 13.75 83.64 -15.04
#